data_AF-A0A5S4WH02-F1
#
_entry.id   AF-A0A5S4WH02-F1
#
_cell.length_a   1.000
_cell.length_b   1.000
_cell.length_c   1.000
_cell.angle_alpha   90.00
_cell.angle_beta   90.00
_cell.angle_gamma   90.00
#
_symmetry.space_group_name_H-M   'P 1'
#
loop_
_entity.id
_entity.type
_entity.pdbx_description
1 polymer ?
#
loop_
_entity_poly.entity_id
_entity_poly.type
_entity_poly.pdbx_seq_one_letter_code
_entity_poly.pdbx_strand_id
1 'polypeptide(L)'
;MRDCLNHRAGFDRVLMTVAATFFTVSAGSALAQDQARSSAAELAIEAAIPRPEPANVPPPTASDIKLDATATVQDAPKEATKETAKEPAKAEAAPAPGKVETKPSDVATTPAADAPKSETAKTESAKTESVKTEPAKAEPAKSEAAQSEPAKSEPAKAESAKPESAKSDTAAAPAATPAAPAAAAATPAAEPVKAASNVPAADQPVADKLKDALGAKTSRYLDRKNERAAVEKFYGARDFAPVWTQAGNLTAAAKGVIARLKDAASDGLNPADYPVPDFAAATTPDALADAELKLTASMFDYARQAQSGRMHWSQVSADILYPEHPVDPNEVLTRVSTAADASAALDSYNPPQKLYKELKAKLAQLRGQGDGPVIEITDGPALKYTPAKGKKQAEAVMQDPRVPQLRAKLGISENANDDHYDATVAEAVRKFQDGAEIKATGVLDAPTVKAMNSPKRDKQIDTVLVNMERWRWLPRDLGAPSLGDAYVILNIPDYTLKVMQRGQQLWTTRVVTGKPGQHATPLLTETMKYITVNPTWNVPPSIVYGEYLPALQQDPTVLQRMGLKLEQNRDGSVHISQPPGEANALGRIRFNFPNKFLVYQHDTPDKNLFAREDRAFSHGCMRVQNPDQYASVLLNITMPGEKYTPERVRSMYGSGEVDLKFPTPIPVNITYQTAFVDDGGKLQFRKDVYGRDATMINILKNGRGKDLENVVAHSQPSYSRPATTLPAGVAVANNGGGFGSSGPNFFERLFGAPTPPPAPVGRRPQQQRVFTR
;
A
#
# COMPACT_ATOMS: atom_id res chain seq x y z
N MET A 1 48.89 -50.10 -8.09
CA MET A 1 49.79 -51.06 -8.75
C MET A 1 48.96 -52.27 -9.13
N ARG A 2 49.22 -52.86 -10.31
CA ARG A 2 48.56 -54.04 -10.89
C ARG A 2 47.09 -53.78 -11.30
N ASP A 3 46.67 -53.88 -12.58
CA ASP A 3 46.82 -54.88 -13.66
C ASP A 3 45.57 -55.79 -13.73
N CYS A 4 44.98 -56.16 -14.88
CA CYS A 4 45.32 -55.86 -16.28
C CYS A 4 44.13 -56.05 -17.26
N LEU A 5 44.14 -55.24 -18.34
CA LEU A 5 43.83 -55.54 -19.76
C LEU A 5 42.66 -56.48 -20.19
N ASN A 6 41.82 -55.93 -21.10
CA ASN A 6 41.28 -56.54 -22.34
C ASN A 6 40.23 -57.69 -22.22
N HIS A 7 39.33 -57.95 -23.19
CA HIS A 7 39.24 -57.52 -24.60
C HIS A 7 37.82 -57.65 -25.21
N ARG A 8 37.58 -56.98 -26.36
CA ARG A 8 36.58 -57.24 -27.43
C ARG A 8 35.09 -56.90 -27.24
N ALA A 9 34.50 -56.44 -28.36
CA ALA A 9 33.07 -56.38 -28.67
C ALA A 9 32.52 -57.79 -29.04
N GLY A 10 31.22 -58.03 -29.15
CA GLY A 10 30.03 -57.17 -29.01
C GLY A 10 28.81 -57.79 -29.70
N PHE A 11 27.85 -56.95 -30.11
CA PHE A 11 26.56 -57.28 -30.76
C PHE A 11 25.43 -57.89 -29.89
N ASP A 12 24.22 -57.56 -30.34
CA ASP A 12 22.89 -58.15 -30.10
C ASP A 12 22.19 -58.10 -28.71
N ARG A 13 21.19 -57.20 -28.67
CA ARG A 13 19.82 -57.35 -28.13
C ARG A 13 19.51 -56.94 -26.68
N VAL A 14 18.21 -56.67 -26.49
CA VAL A 14 17.46 -56.48 -25.23
C VAL A 14 17.71 -55.16 -24.47
N LEU A 15 17.12 -54.06 -24.95
CA LEU A 15 16.14 -53.25 -24.20
C LEU A 15 15.70 -52.00 -25.00
N MET A 16 14.52 -52.06 -25.62
CA MET A 16 13.87 -50.92 -26.28
C MET A 16 12.45 -50.82 -25.72
N THR A 17 12.36 -50.35 -24.46
CA THR A 17 11.09 -50.24 -23.72
C THR A 17 11.14 -49.03 -22.79
N VAL A 18 10.02 -48.30 -22.68
CA VAL A 18 9.77 -47.17 -21.73
C VAL A 18 10.60 -45.90 -21.95
N ALA A 19 10.35 -45.16 -23.04
CA ALA A 19 10.60 -43.71 -23.14
C ALA A 19 9.82 -43.06 -24.31
N ALA A 20 8.50 -43.32 -24.43
CA ALA A 20 7.71 -42.87 -25.59
C ALA A 20 6.30 -42.36 -25.19
N THR A 21 6.26 -41.31 -24.38
CA THR A 21 5.03 -40.57 -24.06
C THR A 21 5.34 -39.07 -23.96
N PHE A 22 4.42 -38.23 -24.45
CA PHE A 22 4.53 -36.76 -24.49
C PHE A 22 5.67 -36.17 -25.32
N PHE A 23 5.51 -36.16 -26.66
CA PHE A 23 5.40 -34.88 -27.41
C PHE A 23 4.96 -35.13 -28.87
N THR A 24 3.77 -34.64 -29.22
CA THR A 24 3.21 -34.23 -30.54
C THR A 24 1.75 -34.66 -30.74
N VAL A 25 0.84 -33.69 -30.63
CA VAL A 25 -0.39 -33.62 -31.41
C VAL A 25 -0.55 -32.17 -31.82
N SER A 26 -0.57 -31.90 -33.13
CA SER A 26 -0.65 -30.55 -33.68
C SER A 26 -1.38 -30.56 -35.03
N ALA A 27 -2.10 -29.47 -35.31
CA ALA A 27 -2.98 -29.24 -36.46
C ALA A 27 -4.19 -30.20 -36.61
N GLY A 28 -5.41 -29.67 -36.56
CA GLY A 28 -6.61 -30.51 -36.68
C GLY A 28 -8.00 -29.85 -36.63
N SER A 29 -8.13 -28.53 -36.45
CA SER A 29 -9.41 -27.80 -36.65
C SER A 29 -9.18 -26.30 -36.73
N ALA A 30 -9.53 -25.69 -37.86
CA ALA A 30 -9.57 -24.24 -38.02
C ALA A 30 -10.74 -23.86 -38.93
N LEU A 31 -11.78 -23.23 -38.36
CA LEU A 31 -12.66 -22.23 -39.00
C LEU A 31 -13.71 -21.73 -38.00
N ALA A 32 -14.28 -20.56 -38.27
CA ALA A 32 -15.48 -20.00 -37.64
C ALA A 32 -15.47 -19.79 -36.11
N GLN A 33 -14.62 -18.87 -35.63
CA GLN A 33 -15.07 -17.91 -34.61
C GLN A 33 -15.09 -16.52 -35.25
N ASP A 34 -16.20 -15.81 -35.09
CA ASP A 34 -16.46 -14.54 -35.78
C ASP A 34 -15.63 -13.40 -35.15
N GLN A 35 -14.69 -12.85 -35.91
CA GLN A 35 -13.80 -11.80 -35.43
C GLN A 35 -14.52 -10.44 -35.45
N ALA A 36 -15.08 -10.07 -34.30
CA ALA A 36 -15.53 -8.71 -34.04
C ALA A 36 -14.41 -7.72 -34.38
N ARG A 37 -14.70 -6.78 -35.29
CA ARG A 37 -13.69 -5.89 -35.91
C ARG A 37 -12.89 -5.11 -34.86
N SER A 38 -11.57 -5.23 -34.91
CA SER A 38 -10.62 -4.41 -34.16
C SER A 38 -10.70 -2.93 -34.59
N SER A 39 -10.29 -2.03 -33.70
CA SER A 39 -10.35 -0.59 -33.99
C SER A 39 -9.21 -0.14 -34.92
N ALA A 40 -9.40 0.99 -35.62
CA ALA A 40 -8.35 1.56 -36.46
C ALA A 40 -7.09 1.97 -35.67
N ALA A 41 -7.22 2.25 -34.36
CA ALA A 41 -6.09 2.51 -33.47
C ALA A 41 -5.37 1.21 -33.07
N GLU A 42 -6.11 0.14 -32.81
CA GLU A 42 -5.58 -1.19 -32.49
C GLU A 42 -4.79 -1.76 -33.69
N LEU A 43 -5.35 -1.66 -34.90
CA LEU A 43 -4.68 -2.03 -36.15
C LEU A 43 -3.47 -1.13 -36.49
N ALA A 44 -3.50 0.15 -36.15
CA ALA A 44 -2.34 1.03 -36.33
C ALA A 44 -1.19 0.69 -35.38
N ILE A 45 -1.48 0.24 -34.16
CA ILE A 45 -0.47 -0.25 -33.21
C ILE A 45 0.08 -1.61 -33.67
N GLU A 46 -0.78 -2.53 -34.11
CA GLU A 46 -0.36 -3.87 -34.56
C GLU A 46 0.46 -3.83 -35.87
N ALA A 47 0.24 -2.82 -36.73
CA ALA A 47 1.02 -2.60 -37.94
C ALA A 47 2.36 -1.87 -37.71
N ALA A 48 2.51 -1.09 -36.64
CA ALA A 48 3.71 -0.30 -36.36
C ALA A 48 4.80 -1.06 -35.56
N ILE A 49 4.47 -2.25 -35.04
CA ILE A 49 5.41 -3.13 -34.33
C ILE A 49 6.01 -4.14 -35.33
N PRO A 50 7.31 -4.07 -35.65
CA PRO A 50 7.93 -5.15 -36.40
C PRO A 50 7.89 -6.43 -35.56
N ARG A 51 7.24 -7.47 -36.08
CA ARG A 51 7.30 -8.80 -35.47
C ARG A 51 8.78 -9.22 -35.42
N PRO A 52 9.33 -9.59 -34.26
CA PRO A 52 10.67 -10.19 -34.25
C PRO A 52 10.60 -11.49 -35.04
N GLU A 53 11.47 -11.63 -36.05
CA GLU A 53 11.81 -12.97 -36.53
C GLU A 53 12.32 -13.79 -35.33
N PRO A 54 11.96 -15.07 -35.23
CA PRO A 54 12.48 -15.90 -34.15
C PRO A 54 14.00 -15.90 -34.25
N ALA A 55 14.67 -15.38 -33.22
CA ALA A 55 16.11 -15.28 -33.20
C ALA A 55 16.71 -16.68 -33.43
N ASN A 56 17.32 -16.88 -34.60
CA ASN A 56 17.96 -18.13 -34.97
C ASN A 56 19.31 -18.25 -34.27
N VAL A 57 19.26 -18.29 -32.93
CA VAL A 57 20.40 -18.50 -32.06
C VAL A 57 20.84 -19.96 -32.27
N PRO A 58 22.03 -20.24 -32.82
CA PRO A 58 22.51 -21.61 -32.86
C PRO A 58 22.61 -22.15 -31.43
N PRO A 59 22.30 -23.43 -31.19
CA PRO A 59 22.47 -24.01 -29.86
C PRO A 59 23.93 -23.86 -29.41
N PRO A 60 24.18 -23.59 -28.11
CA PRO A 60 25.52 -23.31 -27.60
C PRO A 60 26.47 -24.46 -27.93
N THR A 61 27.66 -24.11 -28.40
CA THR A 61 28.69 -25.10 -28.72
C THR A 61 29.38 -25.57 -27.45
N ALA A 62 29.97 -26.76 -27.46
CA ALA A 62 30.67 -27.28 -26.28
C ALA A 62 31.84 -26.40 -25.83
N SER A 63 32.35 -25.51 -26.70
CA SER A 63 33.36 -24.49 -26.41
C SER A 63 32.88 -23.39 -25.45
N ASP A 64 31.57 -23.17 -25.35
CA ASP A 64 30.97 -22.08 -24.58
C ASP A 64 30.83 -22.44 -23.08
N ILE A 65 31.14 -23.68 -22.69
CA ILE A 65 31.06 -24.18 -21.31
C ILE A 65 32.48 -24.34 -20.73
N LYS A 66 33.00 -23.26 -20.13
CA LYS A 66 34.19 -23.36 -19.24
C LYS A 66 33.79 -23.94 -17.88
N LEU A 67 34.04 -25.22 -17.70
CA LEU A 67 34.12 -25.86 -16.38
C LEU A 67 35.58 -25.81 -15.89
N ASP A 68 35.86 -24.98 -14.88
CA ASP A 68 37.09 -25.13 -14.10
C ASP A 68 36.99 -26.40 -13.26
N ALA A 69 37.85 -27.37 -13.55
CA ALA A 69 37.75 -28.71 -13.01
C ALA A 69 38.78 -28.98 -11.90
N THR A 70 38.29 -29.39 -10.73
CA THR A 70 38.98 -30.38 -9.90
C THR A 70 37.95 -31.49 -9.52
N ALA A 71 38.16 -32.76 -9.85
CA ALA A 71 39.19 -33.36 -10.71
C ALA A 71 38.75 -34.75 -11.23
N THR A 72 39.33 -35.20 -12.36
CA THR A 72 39.40 -36.61 -12.86
C THR A 72 38.07 -37.34 -13.21
N VAL A 73 37.96 -38.19 -14.25
CA VAL A 73 38.89 -38.61 -15.33
C VAL A 73 38.11 -39.17 -16.56
N GLN A 74 38.65 -38.96 -17.78
CA GLN A 74 38.64 -39.72 -19.06
C GLN A 74 37.57 -40.81 -19.37
N ASP A 75 37.17 -41.10 -20.62
CA ASP A 75 37.62 -40.64 -21.95
C ASP A 75 36.50 -40.74 -23.05
N ALA A 76 36.81 -40.35 -24.30
CA ALA A 76 35.89 -40.30 -25.47
C ALA A 76 35.94 -41.60 -26.34
N PRO A 77 35.57 -41.69 -27.67
CA PRO A 77 34.98 -40.71 -28.61
C PRO A 77 33.97 -41.21 -29.72
N LYS A 78 33.26 -40.26 -30.38
CA LYS A 78 32.93 -40.19 -31.86
C LYS A 78 32.09 -41.34 -32.52
N GLU A 79 31.53 -41.33 -33.75
CA GLU A 79 31.06 -40.38 -34.81
C GLU A 79 30.29 -41.23 -35.88
N ALA A 80 29.51 -40.77 -36.89
CA ALA A 80 28.83 -39.51 -37.27
C ALA A 80 27.90 -39.75 -38.50
N THR A 81 27.21 -38.71 -38.99
CA THR A 81 26.64 -38.54 -40.37
C THR A 81 25.46 -39.47 -40.79
N LYS A 82 24.61 -39.17 -41.80
CA LYS A 82 24.52 -38.08 -42.83
C LYS A 82 23.06 -37.90 -43.35
N GLU A 83 22.79 -36.76 -44.02
CA GLU A 83 22.03 -36.50 -45.29
C GLU A 83 21.02 -37.56 -45.86
N THR A 84 19.93 -37.25 -46.61
CA THR A 84 19.36 -35.99 -47.17
C THR A 84 17.92 -36.15 -47.73
N ALA A 85 17.15 -35.06 -47.68
CA ALA A 85 16.27 -34.48 -48.73
C ALA A 85 15.03 -35.17 -49.37
N LYS A 86 14.03 -34.30 -49.60
CA LYS A 86 13.05 -34.17 -50.73
C LYS A 86 11.61 -34.78 -50.68
N GLU A 87 10.70 -33.82 -50.82
CA GLU A 87 9.29 -33.77 -51.29
C GLU A 87 9.07 -34.24 -52.76
N PRO A 88 7.83 -34.25 -53.35
CA PRO A 88 6.48 -33.91 -52.81
C PRO A 88 5.25 -34.77 -53.26
N ALA A 89 4.06 -34.43 -52.73
CA ALA A 89 2.74 -34.27 -53.41
C ALA A 89 1.59 -35.33 -53.37
N LYS A 90 0.39 -34.78 -53.06
CA LYS A 90 -0.99 -34.94 -53.67
C LYS A 90 -2.08 -35.94 -53.15
N ALA A 91 -3.24 -35.32 -52.82
CA ALA A 91 -4.64 -35.60 -53.29
C ALA A 91 -5.68 -36.41 -52.44
N GLU A 92 -6.87 -35.77 -52.29
CA GLU A 92 -8.28 -36.28 -52.23
C GLU A 92 -8.78 -37.29 -51.15
N ALA A 93 -10.09 -37.56 -50.95
CA ALA A 93 -11.26 -36.69 -50.68
C ALA A 93 -12.57 -37.49 -50.32
N ALA A 94 -13.33 -37.08 -49.27
CA ALA A 94 -14.74 -37.47 -48.94
C ALA A 94 -15.04 -38.98 -48.65
N PRO A 95 -16.27 -39.44 -48.26
CA PRO A 95 -17.55 -38.77 -47.93
C PRO A 95 -18.19 -39.24 -46.56
N ALA A 96 -19.53 -39.08 -46.40
CA ALA A 96 -20.40 -39.52 -45.26
C ALA A 96 -21.77 -40.07 -45.83
N PRO A 97 -22.95 -40.20 -45.16
CA PRO A 97 -23.37 -40.06 -43.73
C PRO A 97 -24.48 -41.07 -43.23
N GLY A 98 -25.02 -40.87 -42.01
CA GLY A 98 -26.39 -41.27 -41.56
C GLY A 98 -26.48 -41.98 -40.19
N LYS A 99 -27.63 -42.18 -39.49
CA LYS A 99 -28.95 -41.52 -39.26
C LYS A 99 -29.79 -42.50 -38.37
N VAL A 100 -30.84 -42.04 -37.65
CA VAL A 100 -32.04 -42.75 -37.07
C VAL A 100 -32.27 -42.57 -35.54
N GLU A 101 -33.56 -42.55 -35.13
CA GLU A 101 -34.14 -42.25 -33.79
C GLU A 101 -34.66 -43.52 -33.04
N THR A 102 -35.01 -43.43 -31.74
CA THR A 102 -36.30 -43.92 -31.11
C THR A 102 -36.35 -43.84 -29.56
N LYS A 103 -37.57 -44.03 -28.99
CA LYS A 103 -38.03 -44.13 -27.57
C LYS A 103 -39.34 -45.01 -27.57
N PRO A 104 -40.06 -45.43 -26.49
CA PRO A 104 -39.94 -45.20 -25.03
C PRO A 104 -40.23 -46.46 -24.12
N SER A 105 -40.75 -46.24 -22.88
CA SER A 105 -41.44 -47.18 -21.94
C SER A 105 -40.57 -48.14 -21.07
N ASP A 106 -40.94 -48.55 -19.82
CA ASP A 106 -42.01 -48.11 -18.88
C ASP A 106 -41.81 -48.56 -17.39
N VAL A 107 -42.55 -47.96 -16.42
CA VAL A 107 -42.82 -48.43 -15.01
C VAL A 107 -41.57 -48.50 -14.06
N ALA A 108 -41.53 -48.58 -12.70
CA ALA A 108 -42.37 -48.83 -11.47
C ALA A 108 -41.75 -48.08 -10.23
N THR A 109 -42.15 -48.13 -8.93
CA THR A 109 -43.43 -48.29 -8.14
C THR A 109 -43.13 -48.03 -6.62
N THR A 110 -44.16 -47.83 -5.77
CA THR A 110 -44.21 -47.49 -4.30
C THR A 110 -44.27 -48.72 -3.34
N PRO A 111 -44.40 -48.68 -1.96
CA PRO A 111 -44.95 -47.69 -0.96
C PRO A 111 -44.03 -47.33 0.26
N ALA A 112 -44.23 -46.28 1.09
CA ALA A 112 -45.31 -45.85 2.05
C ALA A 112 -45.43 -46.72 3.33
N ALA A 113 -45.84 -46.25 4.52
CA ALA A 113 -46.30 -44.93 5.04
C ALA A 113 -45.69 -44.68 6.46
N ASP A 114 -46.16 -43.90 7.46
CA ASP A 114 -47.36 -43.07 7.73
C ASP A 114 -47.05 -42.02 8.86
N ALA A 115 -48.06 -41.42 9.54
CA ALA A 115 -47.96 -40.46 10.66
C ALA A 115 -48.79 -40.91 11.91
N PRO A 116 -49.05 -40.05 12.94
CA PRO A 116 -50.29 -39.23 12.88
C PRO A 116 -50.32 -37.89 13.66
N LYS A 117 -51.07 -36.91 13.10
CA LYS A 117 -52.06 -35.97 13.69
C LYS A 117 -51.74 -35.11 14.95
N SER A 118 -52.32 -33.91 15.15
CA SER A 118 -52.96 -32.86 14.31
C SER A 118 -53.27 -31.64 15.24
N GLU A 119 -53.84 -30.48 14.89
CA GLU A 119 -54.43 -29.88 13.67
C GLU A 119 -54.12 -28.35 13.69
N THR A 120 -54.84 -27.30 13.24
CA THR A 120 -56.21 -27.07 12.73
C THR A 120 -56.27 -25.79 11.85
N ALA A 121 -57.33 -25.67 11.03
CA ALA A 121 -58.09 -24.47 10.57
C ALA A 121 -57.50 -23.01 10.57
N LYS A 122 -57.77 -22.13 9.58
CA LYS A 122 -58.26 -22.25 8.17
C LYS A 122 -58.25 -20.88 7.43
N THR A 123 -58.06 -20.88 6.10
CA THR A 123 -58.66 -20.05 4.99
C THR A 123 -59.40 -18.70 5.28
N GLU A 124 -59.40 -17.62 4.45
CA GLU A 124 -58.90 -17.37 3.07
C GLU A 124 -58.94 -15.88 2.60
N SER A 125 -58.17 -15.58 1.53
CA SER A 125 -58.41 -14.71 0.33
C SER A 125 -59.19 -13.36 0.30
N ALA A 126 -58.50 -12.34 -0.28
CA ALA A 126 -58.89 -11.48 -1.43
C ALA A 126 -59.70 -10.12 -1.34
N LYS A 127 -58.97 -9.02 -1.62
CA LYS A 127 -59.15 -8.03 -2.74
C LYS A 127 -60.31 -6.97 -2.78
N THR A 128 -59.91 -5.75 -3.21
CA THR A 128 -60.64 -4.69 -3.99
C THR A 128 -61.40 -3.51 -3.31
N GLU A 129 -60.81 -2.31 -3.41
CA GLU A 129 -61.31 -0.94 -3.72
C GLU A 129 -62.68 -0.35 -3.25
N SER A 130 -62.63 0.93 -2.80
CA SER A 130 -63.34 2.13 -3.35
C SER A 130 -64.27 3.02 -2.44
N VAL A 131 -63.78 4.26 -2.20
CA VAL A 131 -64.45 5.58 -2.47
C VAL A 131 -65.43 6.27 -1.46
N LYS A 132 -65.32 7.62 -1.44
CA LYS A 132 -66.23 8.70 -0.91
C LYS A 132 -66.19 9.00 0.62
N THR A 133 -66.38 10.24 1.12
CA THR A 133 -66.81 11.53 0.50
C THR A 133 -66.12 12.77 1.12
N GLU A 134 -66.05 13.88 0.37
CA GLU A 134 -65.76 15.27 0.80
C GLU A 134 -67.02 15.97 1.43
N PRO A 135 -67.04 17.25 1.96
CA PRO A 135 -66.61 18.48 1.24
C PRO A 135 -66.12 19.75 2.03
N ALA A 136 -65.27 20.53 1.33
CA ALA A 136 -65.17 22.01 1.22
C ALA A 136 -65.77 23.03 2.24
N LYS A 137 -64.93 23.99 2.68
CA LYS A 137 -65.07 25.49 2.66
C LYS A 137 -63.94 26.15 3.48
N ALA A 138 -63.58 27.45 3.38
CA ALA A 138 -63.51 28.43 2.28
C ALA A 138 -62.87 29.74 2.85
N GLU A 139 -62.19 30.52 2.01
CA GLU A 139 -61.52 31.81 2.32
C GLU A 139 -62.52 33.00 2.49
N PRO A 140 -62.15 34.22 2.98
CA PRO A 140 -61.29 35.16 2.20
C PRO A 140 -60.44 36.26 2.92
N ALA A 141 -59.22 36.49 2.39
CA ALA A 141 -58.59 37.76 1.97
C ALA A 141 -58.71 39.12 2.72
N LYS A 142 -57.55 39.81 2.90
CA LYS A 142 -57.15 41.13 2.31
C LYS A 142 -55.74 41.58 2.80
N SER A 143 -54.74 41.81 1.92
CA SER A 143 -54.33 43.06 1.20
C SER A 143 -53.80 44.17 2.12
N GLU A 144 -52.68 44.89 1.90
CA GLU A 144 -51.91 45.40 0.72
C GLU A 144 -50.40 45.58 1.12
N ALA A 145 -49.40 46.05 0.34
CA ALA A 145 -49.00 46.10 -1.09
C ALA A 145 -47.47 46.45 -1.14
N ALA A 146 -46.81 46.55 -2.31
CA ALA A 146 -45.33 46.60 -2.42
C ALA A 146 -44.73 47.68 -3.37
N GLN A 147 -43.51 48.17 -3.06
CA GLN A 147 -42.47 48.87 -3.87
C GLN A 147 -41.36 49.40 -2.90
N SER A 148 -40.08 49.65 -3.22
CA SER A 148 -39.19 49.30 -4.36
C SER A 148 -37.69 49.52 -4.00
N GLU A 149 -36.76 49.15 -4.90
CA GLU A 149 -35.27 49.28 -4.89
C GLU A 149 -34.69 50.73 -4.79
N PRO A 150 -33.34 51.05 -4.70
CA PRO A 150 -32.16 50.23 -5.11
C PRO A 150 -30.77 50.32 -4.38
N ALA A 151 -29.95 49.28 -4.61
CA ALA A 151 -28.49 49.22 -4.95
C ALA A 151 -27.29 49.68 -4.04
N LYS A 152 -26.25 48.79 -4.02
CA LYS A 152 -24.76 49.01 -3.90
C LYS A 152 -24.15 49.47 -2.55
N SER A 153 -22.88 49.17 -2.20
CA SER A 153 -21.82 48.28 -2.77
C SER A 153 -20.61 48.09 -1.82
N GLU A 154 -19.97 46.90 -1.83
CA GLU A 154 -18.58 46.55 -1.39
C GLU A 154 -18.11 46.93 0.05
N PRO A 155 -17.09 46.22 0.59
CA PRO A 155 -15.71 46.72 0.49
C PRO A 155 -14.63 45.63 0.29
N ALA A 156 -13.41 46.03 -0.05
CA ALA A 156 -12.24 45.15 -0.11
C ALA A 156 -10.93 45.80 0.35
N LYS A 157 -10.12 44.99 1.05
CA LYS A 157 -8.63 44.99 1.08
C LYS A 157 -7.85 46.05 1.91
N ALA A 158 -6.59 45.66 2.18
CA ALA A 158 -5.39 46.45 2.49
C ALA A 158 -5.26 47.06 3.92
N GLU A 159 -4.40 46.52 4.79
CA GLU A 159 -2.93 46.70 4.85
C GLU A 159 -2.51 47.88 5.76
N SER A 160 -1.54 47.62 6.65
CA SER A 160 -1.22 48.47 7.81
C SER A 160 0.07 49.28 7.62
N ALA A 161 0.02 50.60 7.88
CA ALA A 161 1.20 51.46 7.97
C ALA A 161 1.05 52.54 9.07
N LYS A 162 2.20 52.97 9.63
CA LYS A 162 2.35 53.99 10.71
C LYS A 162 2.34 55.41 10.11
N PRO A 163 1.85 56.46 10.81
CA PRO A 163 2.64 57.22 11.82
C PRO A 163 1.83 57.42 13.14
N GLU A 164 2.41 57.70 14.32
CA GLU A 164 3.03 58.97 14.79
C GLU A 164 2.15 60.23 14.57
N SER A 165 1.94 61.13 15.55
CA SER A 165 2.53 61.25 16.90
C SER A 165 1.66 62.08 17.87
N ALA A 166 1.87 61.93 19.17
CA ALA A 166 1.56 62.92 20.23
C ALA A 166 2.44 62.61 21.46
N LYS A 167 2.84 63.64 22.24
CA LYS A 167 3.81 63.52 23.35
C LYS A 167 3.22 63.85 24.72
N SER A 168 3.83 63.29 25.76
CA SER A 168 4.34 64.10 26.88
C SER A 168 5.63 63.47 27.40
N ASP A 169 6.65 64.30 27.65
CA ASP A 169 8.00 63.88 28.06
C ASP A 169 8.17 63.96 29.60
N THR A 170 9.07 63.16 30.20
CA THR A 170 10.00 63.59 31.28
C THR A 170 11.09 62.53 31.53
N ALA A 171 12.36 62.95 31.51
CA ALA A 171 13.57 62.18 31.78
C ALA A 171 14.73 63.17 32.09
N ALA A 172 15.84 62.86 32.77
CA ALA A 172 16.18 61.76 33.69
C ALA A 172 17.55 62.04 34.39
N ALA A 173 17.79 61.45 35.58
CA ALA A 173 19.12 61.12 36.15
C ALA A 173 20.12 62.29 36.40
N PRO A 174 21.39 62.07 36.87
CA PRO A 174 22.03 60.86 37.43
C PRO A 174 22.71 61.05 38.83
N ALA A 175 23.39 59.98 39.28
CA ALA A 175 23.89 59.72 40.63
C ALA A 175 25.20 60.44 41.08
N ALA A 176 25.48 60.38 42.39
CA ALA A 176 26.82 60.42 42.99
C ALA A 176 26.92 59.59 44.30
N THR A 177 28.05 58.90 44.49
CA THR A 177 28.53 58.18 45.70
C THR A 177 29.67 59.02 46.32
N PRO A 178 30.22 58.81 47.56
CA PRO A 178 30.16 57.62 48.42
C PRO A 178 30.09 57.83 49.97
N ALA A 179 30.01 56.73 50.74
CA ALA A 179 30.89 56.42 51.90
C ALA A 179 30.40 55.17 52.69
N ALA A 180 31.34 54.50 53.38
CA ALA A 180 31.10 53.53 54.46
C ALA A 180 32.30 53.58 55.43
N PRO A 181 32.14 53.19 56.71
CA PRO A 181 32.80 51.94 57.14
C PRO A 181 32.10 51.15 58.26
N ALA A 182 32.39 49.84 58.31
CA ALA A 182 32.58 48.95 59.50
C ALA A 182 31.59 48.95 60.70
N ALA A 183 31.38 47.85 61.42
CA ALA A 183 31.57 46.41 61.17
C ALA A 183 30.85 45.61 62.29
N ALA A 184 30.35 44.41 61.99
CA ALA A 184 29.83 43.47 63.00
C ALA A 184 30.17 42.02 62.59
N ALA A 185 30.35 41.13 63.57
CA ALA A 185 30.89 39.78 63.36
C ALA A 185 29.84 38.75 62.89
N ALA A 186 30.33 37.64 62.33
CA ALA A 186 29.51 36.58 61.75
C ALA A 186 29.07 35.50 62.77
N THR A 187 27.94 34.86 62.45
CA THR A 187 27.42 33.63 63.07
C THR A 187 27.03 32.69 61.91
N PRO A 188 27.29 31.36 61.98
CA PRO A 188 27.44 30.54 60.77
C PRO A 188 26.13 30.20 60.03
N ALA A 189 26.30 29.78 58.78
CA ALA A 189 25.20 29.44 57.88
C ALA A 189 24.41 28.20 58.33
N ALA A 190 23.08 28.28 58.21
CA ALA A 190 22.24 27.10 58.14
C ALA A 190 22.39 26.43 56.75
N GLU A 191 22.25 25.11 56.70
CA GLU A 191 22.28 24.37 55.44
C GLU A 191 21.14 24.82 54.50
N PRO A 192 21.35 24.87 53.18
CA PRO A 192 20.29 25.18 52.24
C PRO A 192 19.24 24.06 52.25
N VAL A 193 18.06 24.36 52.81
CA VAL A 193 16.94 23.42 52.87
C VAL A 193 16.65 22.90 51.47
N LYS A 194 16.94 21.60 51.25
CA LYS A 194 16.77 20.93 49.96
C LYS A 194 15.30 21.08 49.55
N ALA A 195 15.04 21.75 48.44
CA ALA A 195 13.69 22.05 47.98
C ALA A 195 12.84 20.78 47.95
N ALA A 196 11.63 20.84 48.52
CA ALA A 196 10.76 19.68 48.64
C ALA A 196 10.42 19.16 47.23
N SER A 197 10.87 17.94 46.94
CA SER A 197 10.58 17.27 45.69
C SER A 197 9.10 16.96 45.58
N ASN A 198 8.49 17.21 44.41
CA ASN A 198 7.12 16.78 44.13
C ASN A 198 7.03 15.26 43.89
N VAL A 199 8.17 14.57 43.77
CA VAL A 199 8.25 13.11 43.62
C VAL A 199 8.00 12.43 44.99
N PRO A 200 7.15 11.41 45.08
CA PRO A 200 6.99 10.61 46.29
C PRO A 200 8.32 10.02 46.78
N ALA A 201 8.55 10.00 48.09
CA ALA A 201 9.82 9.57 48.67
C ALA A 201 10.23 8.13 48.30
N ALA A 202 9.28 7.25 48.00
CA ALA A 202 9.53 5.89 47.51
C ALA A 202 10.07 5.85 46.06
N ASP A 203 9.73 6.86 45.24
CA ASP A 203 10.08 6.94 43.82
C ASP A 203 11.29 7.87 43.55
N GLN A 204 11.67 8.71 44.52
CA GLN A 204 12.84 9.60 44.42
C GLN A 204 14.13 8.88 43.98
N PRO A 205 14.49 7.68 44.47
CA PRO A 205 15.69 6.98 44.01
C PRO A 205 15.64 6.62 42.51
N VAL A 206 14.44 6.38 41.97
CA VAL A 206 14.26 6.09 40.52
C VAL A 206 14.31 7.39 39.73
N ALA A 207 13.72 8.48 40.24
CA ALA A 207 13.76 9.79 39.59
C ALA A 207 15.18 10.35 39.48
N ASP A 208 16.01 10.20 40.52
CA ASP A 208 17.42 10.58 40.49
C ASP A 208 18.18 9.80 39.38
N LYS A 209 17.89 8.50 39.21
CA LYS A 209 18.49 7.68 38.15
C LYS A 209 17.96 7.96 36.75
N LEU A 210 16.68 8.33 36.62
CA LEU A 210 16.11 8.82 35.36
C LEU A 210 16.77 10.13 34.93
N LYS A 211 17.01 11.04 35.88
CA LYS A 211 17.74 12.30 35.64
C LYS A 211 19.17 12.05 35.14
N ASP A 212 19.92 11.14 35.78
CA ASP A 212 21.25 10.74 35.32
C ASP A 212 21.23 10.08 33.93
N ALA A 213 20.25 9.21 33.67
CA ALA A 213 20.11 8.51 32.40
C ALA A 213 19.74 9.46 31.24
N LEU A 214 18.86 10.43 31.47
CA LEU A 214 18.48 11.46 30.50
C LEU A 214 19.53 12.58 30.36
N GLY A 215 20.38 12.79 31.37
CA GLY A 215 21.50 13.73 31.30
C GLY A 215 22.70 13.22 30.50
N ALA A 216 22.94 11.90 30.47
CA ALA A 216 24.17 11.33 29.92
C ALA A 216 24.01 10.14 28.95
N LYS A 217 22.81 9.52 28.84
CA LYS A 217 22.64 8.22 28.18
C LYS A 217 21.38 8.12 27.29
N THR A 218 20.66 9.21 26.99
CA THR A 218 19.39 9.15 26.23
C THR A 218 19.50 8.42 24.90
N SER A 219 20.61 8.60 24.17
CA SER A 219 20.89 7.94 22.89
C SER A 219 21.24 6.44 22.98
N ARG A 220 21.18 5.84 24.18
CA ARG A 220 21.20 4.37 24.38
C ARG A 220 19.80 3.75 24.23
N TYR A 221 18.75 4.55 24.39
CA TYR A 221 17.35 4.11 24.41
C TYR A 221 16.54 4.68 23.25
N LEU A 222 16.91 5.86 22.74
CA LEU A 222 16.14 6.63 21.77
C LEU A 222 17.08 7.21 20.71
N ASP A 223 17.05 6.64 19.50
CA ASP A 223 17.89 7.12 18.40
C ASP A 223 17.45 8.52 17.93
N ARG A 224 16.13 8.73 17.77
CA ARG A 224 15.57 9.91 17.12
C ARG A 224 15.65 11.15 18.03
N LYS A 225 16.03 12.27 17.44
CA LYS A 225 16.26 13.54 18.17
C LYS A 225 14.98 14.14 18.76
N ASN A 226 13.84 13.97 18.08
CA ASN A 226 12.53 14.42 18.54
C ASN A 226 12.02 13.60 19.72
N GLU A 227 12.14 12.27 19.67
CA GLU A 227 11.79 11.36 20.78
C GLU A 227 12.61 11.68 22.03
N ARG A 228 13.93 11.88 21.90
CA ARG A 228 14.81 12.31 23.00
C ARG A 228 14.37 13.64 23.61
N ALA A 229 14.20 14.67 22.80
CA ALA A 229 13.79 15.98 23.28
C ALA A 229 12.40 15.97 23.95
N ALA A 230 11.47 15.12 23.48
CA ALA A 230 10.16 14.97 24.10
C ALA A 230 10.24 14.26 25.46
N VAL A 231 11.06 13.22 25.60
CA VAL A 231 11.27 12.48 26.86
C VAL A 231 12.02 13.34 27.89
N GLU A 232 13.10 14.01 27.47
CA GLU A 232 13.86 14.95 28.31
C GLU A 232 12.94 16.08 28.84
N LYS A 233 12.06 16.62 28.00
CA LYS A 233 11.03 17.61 28.38
C LYS A 233 9.95 17.02 29.30
N PHE A 234 9.42 15.84 29.00
CA PHE A 234 8.31 15.23 29.73
C PHE A 234 8.70 14.81 31.14
N TYR A 235 9.84 14.09 31.30
CA TYR A 235 10.33 13.74 32.64
C TYR A 235 10.88 14.97 33.37
N GLY A 236 11.52 15.92 32.66
CA GLY A 236 11.95 17.19 33.26
C GLY A 236 10.79 18.01 33.85
N ALA A 237 9.62 18.01 33.20
CA ALA A 237 8.40 18.65 33.70
C ALA A 237 7.68 17.86 34.82
N ARG A 238 8.21 16.70 35.22
CA ARG A 238 7.69 15.82 36.30
C ARG A 238 8.65 15.70 37.49
N ASP A 239 9.66 16.58 37.59
CA ASP A 239 10.80 16.42 38.51
C ASP A 239 11.49 15.04 38.40
N PHE A 240 11.45 14.45 37.19
CA PHE A 240 11.89 13.09 36.85
C PHE A 240 11.09 11.95 37.50
N ALA A 241 9.91 12.20 38.08
CA ALA A 241 9.03 11.15 38.59
C ALA A 241 8.71 10.10 37.50
N PRO A 242 8.85 8.79 37.80
CA PRO A 242 8.44 7.73 36.89
C PRO A 242 6.94 7.82 36.56
N VAL A 243 6.55 7.20 35.45
CA VAL A 243 5.17 7.11 34.94
C VAL A 243 4.73 5.67 34.73
N TRP A 244 5.67 4.76 34.47
CA TRP A 244 5.39 3.32 34.36
C TRP A 244 5.44 2.60 35.71
N THR A 245 6.14 3.17 36.70
CA THR A 245 6.21 2.65 38.07
C THR A 245 5.80 3.69 39.12
N GLN A 246 5.26 3.21 40.24
CA GLN A 246 4.91 4.00 41.42
C GLN A 246 5.12 3.15 42.67
N ALA A 247 5.89 3.62 43.65
CA ALA A 247 6.38 2.85 44.80
C ALA A 247 6.89 1.45 44.40
N GLY A 248 7.69 1.38 43.34
CA GLY A 248 8.24 0.14 42.78
C GLY A 248 7.23 -0.80 42.08
N ASN A 249 5.96 -0.43 42.01
CA ASN A 249 4.90 -1.24 41.40
C ASN A 249 4.49 -0.72 40.02
N LEU A 250 4.13 -1.61 39.09
CA LEU A 250 3.64 -1.24 37.76
C LEU A 250 2.31 -0.48 37.82
N THR A 251 2.27 0.72 37.21
CA THR A 251 1.05 1.53 37.07
C THR A 251 0.03 0.87 36.13
N ALA A 252 -1.23 1.33 36.18
CA ALA A 252 -2.27 0.85 35.26
C ALA A 252 -1.90 1.15 33.79
N ALA A 253 -1.35 2.33 33.52
CA ALA A 253 -0.87 2.71 32.19
C ALA A 253 0.25 1.78 31.69
N ALA A 254 1.23 1.46 32.54
CA ALA A 254 2.30 0.52 32.19
C ALA A 254 1.77 -0.86 31.83
N LYS A 255 0.82 -1.40 32.62
CA LYS A 255 0.17 -2.69 32.35
C LYS A 255 -0.55 -2.68 31.01
N GLY A 256 -1.23 -1.58 30.67
CA GLY A 256 -1.88 -1.38 29.37
C GLY A 256 -0.90 -1.35 28.20
N VAL A 257 0.19 -0.58 28.30
CA VAL A 257 1.26 -0.54 27.28
C VAL A 257 1.91 -1.91 27.12
N ILE A 258 2.30 -2.57 28.22
CA ILE A 258 2.91 -3.91 28.22
C ILE A 258 2.00 -4.93 27.52
N ALA A 259 0.69 -4.93 27.83
CA ALA A 259 -0.27 -5.80 27.17
C ALA A 259 -0.35 -5.53 25.65
N ARG A 260 -0.41 -4.27 25.24
CA ARG A 260 -0.48 -3.87 23.83
C ARG A 260 0.77 -4.23 23.04
N LEU A 261 1.96 -4.04 23.61
CA LEU A 261 3.23 -4.38 22.95
C LEU A 261 3.39 -5.89 22.76
N LYS A 262 2.94 -6.70 23.73
CA LYS A 262 2.88 -8.16 23.59
C LYS A 262 1.84 -8.59 22.53
N ASP A 263 0.67 -7.96 22.50
CA ASP A 263 -0.36 -8.23 21.48
C ASP A 263 -0.06 -7.57 20.10
N ALA A 264 1.09 -6.94 19.89
CA ALA A 264 1.41 -6.30 18.60
C ALA A 264 1.34 -7.25 17.39
N ALA A 265 1.38 -8.56 17.62
CA ALA A 265 1.08 -9.58 16.61
C ALA A 265 -0.33 -9.43 16.00
N SER A 266 -1.36 -9.05 16.78
CA SER A 266 -2.74 -8.89 16.29
C SER A 266 -2.85 -7.77 15.25
N ASP A 267 -2.06 -6.70 15.40
CA ASP A 267 -1.92 -5.61 14.44
C ASP A 267 -1.03 -5.94 13.22
N GLY A 268 -0.63 -7.20 13.07
CA GLY A 268 0.28 -7.62 12.00
C GLY A 268 1.69 -7.04 12.12
N LEU A 269 2.02 -6.47 13.29
CA LEU A 269 3.37 -6.09 13.67
C LEU A 269 4.10 -7.32 14.23
N ASN A 270 5.30 -7.13 14.78
CA ASN A 270 6.10 -8.21 15.38
C ASN A 270 6.43 -7.84 16.83
N PRO A 271 5.94 -8.57 17.85
CA PRO A 271 6.24 -8.25 19.26
C PRO A 271 7.75 -8.19 19.57
N ALA A 272 8.57 -8.99 18.86
CA ALA A 272 10.03 -8.95 19.00
C ALA A 272 10.71 -7.70 18.38
N ASP A 273 9.94 -6.81 17.73
CA ASP A 273 10.40 -5.45 17.36
C ASP A 273 10.12 -4.42 18.48
N TYR A 274 9.36 -4.77 19.54
CA TYR A 274 9.01 -3.88 20.68
C TYR A 274 9.34 -4.54 22.04
N PRO A 275 10.63 -4.69 22.41
CA PRO A 275 11.02 -5.41 23.61
C PRO A 275 10.41 -4.80 24.89
N VAL A 276 9.68 -5.62 25.64
CA VAL A 276 9.14 -5.26 26.96
C VAL A 276 10.15 -5.67 28.05
N PRO A 277 10.59 -4.76 28.93
CA PRO A 277 11.48 -5.10 30.03
C PRO A 277 10.74 -5.81 31.17
N ASP A 278 11.45 -6.68 31.88
CA ASP A 278 10.93 -7.37 33.06
C ASP A 278 11.05 -6.47 34.31
N PHE A 279 9.93 -5.86 34.70
CA PHE A 279 9.82 -5.04 35.90
C PHE A 279 9.81 -5.86 37.21
N ALA A 280 9.59 -7.17 37.18
CA ALA A 280 9.68 -8.02 38.37
C ALA A 280 11.15 -8.35 38.71
N ALA A 281 12.00 -8.48 37.69
CA ALA A 281 13.45 -8.61 37.87
C ALA A 281 14.15 -7.27 38.18
N ALA A 282 13.51 -6.13 37.91
CA ALA A 282 14.06 -4.79 38.12
C ALA A 282 14.01 -4.34 39.60
N THR A 283 14.80 -4.97 40.46
CA THR A 283 14.79 -4.75 41.93
C THR A 283 15.62 -3.56 42.42
N THR A 284 16.33 -2.85 41.55
CA THR A 284 17.18 -1.69 41.90
C THR A 284 16.74 -0.41 41.19
N PRO A 285 17.00 0.79 41.74
CA PRO A 285 16.61 2.04 41.09
C PRO A 285 17.22 2.25 39.70
N ASP A 286 18.47 1.81 39.49
CA ASP A 286 19.11 1.81 38.17
C ASP A 286 18.39 0.88 37.17
N ALA A 287 17.96 -0.31 37.62
CA ALA A 287 17.23 -1.26 36.77
C ALA A 287 15.81 -0.77 36.45
N LEU A 288 15.13 -0.14 37.41
CA LEU A 288 13.82 0.48 37.20
C LEU A 288 13.91 1.64 36.21
N ALA A 289 14.92 2.52 36.31
CA ALA A 289 15.13 3.60 35.36
C ALA A 289 15.51 3.11 33.94
N ASP A 290 16.29 2.03 33.83
CA ASP A 290 16.61 1.37 32.55
C ASP A 290 15.35 0.71 31.92
N ALA A 291 14.49 0.08 32.73
CA ALA A 291 13.21 -0.49 32.28
C ALA A 291 12.19 0.60 31.87
N GLU A 292 12.08 1.67 32.63
CA GLU A 292 11.19 2.82 32.37
C GLU A 292 11.49 3.44 30.99
N LEU A 293 12.77 3.68 30.67
CA LEU A 293 13.18 4.24 29.38
C LEU A 293 13.03 3.23 28.23
N LYS A 294 13.29 1.95 28.46
CA LYS A 294 13.04 0.88 27.46
C LYS A 294 11.56 0.74 27.10
N LEU A 295 10.65 0.75 28.08
CA LEU A 295 9.22 0.67 27.80
C LEU A 295 8.75 1.91 27.02
N THR A 296 9.28 3.09 27.36
CA THR A 296 9.02 4.35 26.62
C THR A 296 9.47 4.27 25.16
N ALA A 297 10.66 3.71 24.89
CA ALA A 297 11.18 3.53 23.53
C ALA A 297 10.31 2.56 22.71
N SER A 298 10.01 1.38 23.26
CA SER A 298 9.16 0.37 22.61
C SER A 298 7.73 0.89 22.36
N MET A 299 7.19 1.75 23.23
CA MET A 299 5.93 2.45 23.02
C MET A 299 5.98 3.41 21.82
N PHE A 300 7.04 4.21 21.67
CA PHE A 300 7.20 5.10 20.51
C PHE A 300 7.36 4.33 19.21
N ASP A 301 8.20 3.30 19.18
CA ASP A 301 8.39 2.51 17.97
C ASP A 301 7.11 1.75 17.57
N TYR A 302 6.31 1.28 18.53
CA TYR A 302 4.95 0.79 18.22
C TYR A 302 4.07 1.92 17.68
N ALA A 303 3.94 3.07 18.37
CA ALA A 303 3.04 4.14 17.97
C ALA A 303 3.35 4.67 16.55
N ARG A 304 4.63 4.89 16.25
CA ARG A 304 5.16 5.29 14.94
C ARG A 304 4.86 4.25 13.87
N GLN A 305 5.12 2.96 14.14
CA GLN A 305 4.94 1.88 13.17
C GLN A 305 3.47 1.49 12.98
N ALA A 306 2.62 1.65 14.00
CA ALA A 306 1.17 1.52 13.90
C ALA A 306 0.56 2.67 13.09
N GLN A 307 1.03 3.90 13.32
CA GLN A 307 0.60 5.10 12.61
C GLN A 307 0.99 5.05 11.13
N SER A 308 2.28 5.21 10.84
CA SER A 308 2.78 5.52 9.49
C SER A 308 3.38 4.32 8.75
N GLY A 309 3.56 3.20 9.45
CA GLY A 309 4.16 1.96 8.91
C GLY A 309 5.61 1.74 9.33
N ARG A 310 6.10 0.55 8.98
CA ARG A 310 7.45 0.02 9.22
C ARG A 310 8.44 0.33 8.11
N MET A 311 7.97 0.83 6.96
CA MET A 311 8.80 1.22 5.83
C MET A 311 8.22 2.47 5.16
N HIS A 312 9.07 3.33 4.64
CA HIS A 312 8.61 4.41 3.76
C HIS A 312 8.12 3.83 2.42
N TRP A 313 7.00 4.33 1.90
CA TRP A 313 6.45 3.84 0.62
C TRP A 313 7.42 4.00 -0.56
N SER A 314 8.34 4.98 -0.51
CA SER A 314 9.31 5.17 -1.59
C SER A 314 10.38 4.07 -1.68
N GLN A 315 10.56 3.25 -0.64
CA GLN A 315 11.40 2.04 -0.72
C GLN A 315 10.75 0.95 -1.60
N VAL A 316 9.44 1.05 -1.88
CA VAL A 316 8.70 0.07 -2.69
C VAL A 316 8.60 0.51 -4.15
N SER A 317 8.34 1.79 -4.43
CA SER A 317 8.34 2.34 -5.79
C SER A 317 8.35 3.88 -5.82
N ALA A 318 8.82 4.44 -6.95
CA ALA A 318 8.80 5.87 -7.25
C ALA A 318 7.40 6.43 -7.58
N ASP A 319 6.48 5.55 -8.00
CA ASP A 319 5.11 5.89 -8.42
C ASP A 319 4.10 5.93 -7.27
N ILE A 320 4.58 6.02 -6.03
CA ILE A 320 3.75 6.20 -4.84
C ILE A 320 3.92 7.65 -4.32
N LEU A 321 2.86 8.22 -3.74
CA LEU A 321 2.83 9.48 -3.02
C LEU A 321 1.59 9.52 -2.12
N TYR A 322 1.72 9.07 -0.87
CA TYR A 322 0.70 9.33 0.15
C TYR A 322 1.15 10.47 1.08
N PRO A 323 0.21 11.27 1.62
CA PRO A 323 0.54 12.30 2.59
C PRO A 323 1.08 11.66 3.88
N GLU A 324 2.31 12.02 4.23
CA GLU A 324 2.94 11.63 5.49
C GLU A 324 2.12 12.16 6.68
N HIS A 325 1.93 11.32 7.68
CA HIS A 325 1.19 11.64 8.90
C HIS A 325 1.97 11.09 10.11
N PRO A 326 3.16 11.67 10.39
CA PRO A 326 4.04 11.23 11.46
C PRO A 326 3.42 11.48 12.84
N VAL A 327 4.01 10.85 13.85
CA VAL A 327 3.59 10.95 15.26
C VAL A 327 4.39 12.03 15.98
N ASP A 328 3.74 12.87 16.79
CA ASP A 328 4.43 13.71 17.79
C ASP A 328 4.69 12.89 19.06
N PRO A 329 5.95 12.63 19.46
CA PRO A 329 6.26 11.93 20.70
C PRO A 329 5.73 12.62 21.96
N ASN A 330 5.52 13.95 21.94
CA ASN A 330 4.88 14.68 23.05
C ASN A 330 3.40 14.28 23.19
N GLU A 331 2.68 14.10 22.07
CA GLU A 331 1.29 13.64 22.07
C GLU A 331 1.21 12.20 22.59
N VAL A 332 2.07 11.29 22.12
CA VAL A 332 2.07 9.88 22.59
C VAL A 332 2.29 9.81 24.10
N LEU A 333 3.32 10.48 24.63
CA LEU A 333 3.60 10.51 26.06
C LEU A 333 2.39 11.00 26.85
N THR A 334 1.80 12.13 26.44
CA THR A 334 0.65 12.72 27.13
C THR A 334 -0.59 11.82 27.04
N ARG A 335 -0.95 11.36 25.83
CA ARG A 335 -2.14 10.58 25.53
C ARG A 335 -2.11 9.19 26.15
N VAL A 336 -0.98 8.50 26.09
CA VAL A 336 -0.88 7.12 26.61
C VAL A 336 -0.69 7.11 28.14
N SER A 337 0.02 8.08 28.73
CA SER A 337 0.19 8.13 30.20
C SER A 337 -1.02 8.67 30.97
N THR A 338 -1.90 9.45 30.33
CA THR A 338 -3.11 10.02 30.97
C THR A 338 -4.41 9.32 30.61
N ALA A 339 -4.41 8.39 29.64
CA ALA A 339 -5.60 7.63 29.28
C ALA A 339 -6.04 6.67 30.40
N ALA A 340 -7.37 6.56 30.58
CA ALA A 340 -7.97 5.54 31.44
C ALA A 340 -7.69 4.10 30.97
N ASP A 341 -7.49 3.91 29.66
CA ASP A 341 -6.96 2.69 29.06
C ASP A 341 -5.81 3.03 28.11
N ALA A 342 -4.58 2.78 28.57
CA ALA A 342 -3.36 2.98 27.79
C ALA A 342 -3.20 1.95 26.64
N SER A 343 -3.81 0.77 26.73
CA SER A 343 -3.82 -0.23 25.64
C SER A 343 -4.71 0.23 24.49
N ALA A 344 -5.91 0.76 24.78
CA ALA A 344 -6.78 1.35 23.77
C ALA A 344 -6.22 2.67 23.21
N ALA A 345 -5.60 3.50 24.05
CA ALA A 345 -4.91 4.71 23.58
C ALA A 345 -3.79 4.36 22.58
N LEU A 346 -3.01 3.31 22.86
CA LEU A 346 -1.93 2.87 21.97
C LEU A 346 -2.45 2.10 20.73
N ASP A 347 -3.51 1.29 20.84
CA ASP A 347 -4.23 0.68 19.70
C ASP A 347 -4.71 1.72 18.68
N SER A 348 -5.17 2.89 19.17
CA SER A 348 -5.76 3.95 18.36
C SER A 348 -4.80 4.65 17.38
N TYR A 349 -3.50 4.31 17.41
CA TYR A 349 -2.57 4.69 16.34
C TYR A 349 -2.69 3.80 15.10
N ASN A 350 -3.31 2.62 15.17
CA ASN A 350 -3.56 1.81 13.98
C ASN A 350 -4.64 2.43 13.06
N PRO A 351 -4.68 2.06 11.77
CA PRO A 351 -5.66 2.60 10.82
C PRO A 351 -7.12 2.36 11.28
N PRO A 352 -7.95 3.41 11.43
CA PRO A 352 -9.26 3.30 12.07
C PRO A 352 -10.33 2.68 11.16
N GLN A 353 -10.05 2.54 9.86
CA GLN A 353 -11.05 2.19 8.84
C GLN A 353 -11.53 0.74 8.96
N LYS A 354 -12.81 0.52 8.64
CA LYS A 354 -13.49 -0.79 8.69
C LYS A 354 -12.65 -1.92 8.07
N LEU A 355 -12.11 -1.70 6.87
CA LEU A 355 -11.35 -2.70 6.11
C LEU A 355 -10.03 -3.11 6.76
N TYR A 356 -9.35 -2.22 7.51
CA TYR A 356 -8.17 -2.61 8.31
C TYR A 356 -8.58 -3.50 9.49
N LYS A 357 -9.64 -3.13 10.21
CA LYS A 357 -10.17 -3.91 11.35
C LYS A 357 -10.67 -5.29 10.91
N GLU A 358 -11.27 -5.39 9.73
CA GLU A 358 -11.65 -6.67 9.14
C GLU A 358 -10.44 -7.51 8.71
N LEU A 359 -9.37 -6.90 8.18
CA LEU A 359 -8.11 -7.61 7.93
C LEU A 359 -7.44 -8.09 9.24
N LYS A 360 -7.45 -7.29 10.32
CA LYS A 360 -7.02 -7.70 11.67
C LYS A 360 -7.80 -8.93 12.17
N ALA A 361 -9.12 -8.93 12.01
CA ALA A 361 -9.97 -10.08 12.36
C ALA A 361 -9.67 -11.33 11.49
N LYS A 362 -9.44 -11.16 10.17
CA LYS A 362 -9.06 -12.27 9.29
C LYS A 362 -7.64 -12.80 9.57
N LEU A 363 -6.71 -11.95 10.00
CA LEU A 363 -5.36 -12.35 10.39
C LEU A 363 -5.37 -13.33 11.57
N ALA A 364 -6.18 -13.06 12.60
CA ALA A 364 -6.39 -13.97 13.73
C ALA A 364 -6.95 -15.32 13.25
N GLN A 365 -8.00 -15.30 12.42
CA GLN A 365 -8.61 -16.49 11.84
C GLN A 365 -7.61 -17.34 11.03
N LEU A 366 -6.79 -16.73 10.17
CA LEU A 366 -5.75 -17.43 9.38
C LEU A 366 -4.63 -18.05 10.23
N ARG A 367 -4.36 -17.47 11.40
CA ARG A 367 -3.38 -17.99 12.35
C ARG A 367 -3.90 -19.12 13.24
N GLY A 368 -5.19 -19.44 13.18
CA GLY A 368 -5.84 -20.36 14.12
C GLY A 368 -5.98 -19.77 15.53
N GLN A 369 -5.83 -18.45 15.68
CA GLN A 369 -6.02 -17.74 16.94
C GLN A 369 -7.52 -17.44 17.12
N GLY A 370 -8.18 -18.20 17.98
CA GLY A 370 -9.30 -17.67 18.75
C GLY A 370 -8.79 -16.81 19.90
N ASP A 371 -9.68 -16.33 20.78
CA ASP A 371 -9.36 -15.41 21.89
C ASP A 371 -8.57 -16.07 23.06
N GLY A 372 -7.82 -17.15 22.79
CA GLY A 372 -6.99 -17.87 23.75
C GLY A 372 -5.54 -17.35 23.77
N PRO A 373 -4.82 -17.50 24.91
CA PRO A 373 -3.44 -17.04 25.03
C PRO A 373 -2.50 -17.80 24.09
N VAL A 374 -1.58 -17.07 23.45
CA VAL A 374 -0.51 -17.66 22.65
C VAL A 374 0.47 -18.38 23.57
N ILE A 375 0.72 -19.67 23.31
CA ILE A 375 1.75 -20.43 24.02
C ILE A 375 3.13 -19.90 23.58
N GLU A 376 3.79 -19.10 24.41
CA GLU A 376 5.19 -18.70 24.24
C GLU A 376 6.11 -19.72 24.95
N ILE A 377 7.13 -20.20 24.24
CA ILE A 377 8.19 -21.02 24.84
C ILE A 377 9.18 -20.08 25.51
N THR A 378 9.50 -20.29 26.79
CA THR A 378 10.42 -19.40 27.51
C THR A 378 11.85 -19.46 26.95
N ASP A 379 12.55 -18.32 26.93
CA ASP A 379 13.99 -18.31 26.64
C ASP A 379 14.78 -19.11 27.70
N GLY A 380 15.89 -19.70 27.29
CA GLY A 380 16.71 -20.55 28.17
C GLY A 380 17.80 -21.31 27.40
N PRO A 381 18.53 -22.22 28.08
CA PRO A 381 19.60 -23.02 27.47
C PRO A 381 19.12 -23.83 26.26
N ALA A 382 20.04 -24.13 25.34
CA ALA A 382 19.72 -24.89 24.14
C ALA A 382 19.47 -26.39 24.47
N LEU A 383 18.32 -26.92 24.06
CA LEU A 383 17.96 -28.33 24.29
C LEU A 383 18.31 -29.20 23.08
N LYS A 384 18.86 -30.38 23.33
CA LYS A 384 19.24 -31.34 22.30
C LYS A 384 18.91 -32.76 22.73
N TYR A 385 18.50 -33.57 21.75
CA TYR A 385 18.47 -35.02 21.84
C TYR A 385 19.73 -35.58 21.18
N THR A 386 20.35 -36.60 21.77
CA THR A 386 21.45 -37.36 21.13
C THR A 386 21.13 -38.86 21.19
N PRO A 387 20.83 -39.52 20.05
CA PRO A 387 20.53 -40.95 20.03
C PRO A 387 21.76 -41.79 20.38
N ALA A 388 21.54 -42.92 21.05
CA ALA A 388 22.60 -43.86 21.39
C ALA A 388 23.34 -44.38 20.12
N LYS A 389 24.67 -44.44 20.18
CA LYS A 389 25.51 -44.88 19.05
C LYS A 389 26.38 -46.08 19.44
N GLY A 390 25.71 -47.21 19.64
CA GLY A 390 26.32 -48.45 20.11
C GLY A 390 26.87 -48.35 21.53
N LYS A 391 27.65 -49.35 21.96
CA LYS A 391 28.15 -49.50 23.35
C LYS A 391 29.14 -48.41 23.83
N LYS A 392 29.32 -47.31 23.10
CA LYS A 392 30.28 -46.22 23.42
C LYS A 392 29.66 -44.82 23.52
N GLN A 393 28.39 -44.65 23.11
CA GLN A 393 27.65 -43.40 23.29
C GLN A 393 26.24 -43.77 23.76
N ALA A 394 25.98 -43.51 25.04
CA ALA A 394 24.65 -43.61 25.60
C ALA A 394 23.73 -42.54 25.00
N GLU A 395 22.42 -42.78 25.09
CA GLU A 395 21.40 -41.79 24.75
C GLU A 395 21.50 -40.59 25.70
N ALA A 396 21.39 -39.38 25.17
CA ALA A 396 21.33 -38.15 25.97
C ALA A 396 20.02 -37.42 25.68
N VAL A 397 19.12 -37.52 26.66
CA VAL A 397 17.83 -36.84 26.73
C VAL A 397 17.96 -35.73 27.78
N MET A 398 17.48 -34.52 27.48
CA MET A 398 17.50 -33.40 28.43
C MET A 398 16.10 -33.21 29.04
N GLN A 399 16.01 -33.05 30.35
CA GLN A 399 14.80 -32.60 31.03
C GLN A 399 14.77 -31.07 31.07
N ASP A 400 13.63 -30.46 30.71
CA ASP A 400 13.41 -29.01 30.82
C ASP A 400 11.90 -28.68 30.92
N PRO A 401 11.47 -27.82 31.86
CA PRO A 401 10.05 -27.51 32.08
C PRO A 401 9.35 -26.82 30.89
N ARG A 402 10.08 -26.41 29.85
CA ARG A 402 9.52 -25.87 28.59
C ARG A 402 9.05 -26.96 27.63
N VAL A 403 9.46 -28.22 27.80
CA VAL A 403 9.14 -29.29 26.83
C VAL A 403 7.63 -29.58 26.70
N PRO A 404 6.79 -29.55 27.76
CA PRO A 404 5.34 -29.67 27.60
C PRO A 404 4.72 -28.54 26.74
N GLN A 405 5.21 -27.30 26.90
CA GLN A 405 4.80 -26.16 26.08
C GLN A 405 5.22 -26.36 24.61
N LEU A 406 6.43 -26.89 24.40
CA LEU A 406 6.98 -27.22 23.09
C LEU A 406 6.19 -28.35 22.40
N ARG A 407 5.83 -29.42 23.13
CA ARG A 407 4.97 -30.52 22.64
C ARG A 407 3.63 -29.98 22.17
N ALA A 408 2.93 -29.22 23.02
CA ALA A 408 1.65 -28.60 22.68
C ALA A 408 1.76 -27.69 21.44
N LYS A 409 2.82 -26.87 21.36
CA LYS A 409 3.05 -25.93 20.25
C LYS A 409 3.43 -26.60 18.92
N LEU A 410 3.98 -27.81 18.96
CA LEU A 410 4.27 -28.65 17.80
C LEU A 410 3.14 -29.64 17.44
N GLY A 411 2.02 -29.63 18.18
CA GLY A 411 0.91 -30.56 17.97
C GLY A 411 1.20 -31.99 18.42
N ILE A 412 2.21 -32.21 19.28
CA ILE A 412 2.57 -33.52 19.81
C ILE A 412 1.61 -33.84 20.97
N SER A 413 0.62 -34.69 20.71
CA SER A 413 -0.30 -35.22 21.73
C SER A 413 0.29 -36.37 22.54
N GLU A 414 1.31 -37.06 22.01
CA GLU A 414 2.04 -38.12 22.70
C GLU A 414 2.88 -37.56 23.85
N ASN A 415 2.66 -38.11 25.05
CA ASN A 415 3.34 -37.71 26.29
C ASN A 415 3.33 -36.19 26.51
N ALA A 416 2.19 -35.52 26.25
CA ALA A 416 2.09 -34.06 26.18
C ALA A 416 2.60 -33.28 27.42
N ASN A 417 2.61 -33.92 28.60
CA ASN A 417 3.09 -33.33 29.87
C ASN A 417 4.53 -33.72 30.24
N ASP A 418 5.25 -34.44 29.38
CA ASP A 418 6.60 -34.93 29.62
C ASP A 418 7.66 -33.84 29.39
N ASP A 419 8.56 -33.67 30.36
CA ASP A 419 9.65 -32.70 30.38
C ASP A 419 10.91 -33.17 29.62
N HIS A 420 10.94 -34.42 29.15
CA HIS A 420 12.04 -34.98 28.37
C HIS A 420 12.03 -34.51 26.91
N TYR A 421 13.11 -33.85 26.49
CA TYR A 421 13.42 -33.52 25.10
C TYR A 421 13.87 -34.79 24.35
N ASP A 422 12.90 -35.61 23.99
CA ASP A 422 13.07 -36.93 23.35
C ASP A 422 13.30 -36.85 21.83
N ALA A 423 13.37 -38.02 21.19
CA ALA A 423 13.52 -38.15 19.74
C ALA A 423 12.35 -37.54 18.95
N THR A 424 11.12 -37.65 19.44
CA THR A 424 9.89 -37.17 18.81
C THR A 424 9.84 -35.65 18.83
N VAL A 425 10.16 -35.03 19.97
CA VAL A 425 10.32 -33.59 20.14
C VAL A 425 11.45 -33.05 19.25
N ALA A 426 12.62 -33.69 19.26
CA ALA A 426 13.75 -33.26 18.44
C ALA A 426 13.48 -33.35 16.93
N GLU A 427 12.72 -34.35 16.48
CA GLU A 427 12.33 -34.51 15.07
C GLU A 427 11.20 -33.56 14.66
N ALA A 428 10.27 -33.24 15.57
CA ALA A 428 9.28 -32.19 15.34
C ALA A 428 9.93 -30.79 15.29
N VAL A 429 10.93 -30.51 16.14
CA VAL A 429 11.77 -29.31 16.04
C VAL A 429 12.57 -29.29 14.74
N ARG A 430 13.09 -30.43 14.26
CA ARG A 430 13.76 -30.52 12.95
C ARG A 430 12.83 -30.11 11.80
N LYS A 431 11.60 -30.63 11.79
CA LYS A 431 10.57 -30.30 10.79
C LYS A 431 10.13 -28.85 10.87
N PHE A 432 10.01 -28.28 12.07
CA PHE A 432 9.77 -26.85 12.26
C PHE A 432 10.91 -26.00 11.68
N GLN A 433 12.17 -26.35 11.97
CA GLN A 433 13.34 -25.63 11.48
C GLN A 433 13.38 -25.62 9.94
N ASP A 434 13.20 -26.78 9.31
CA ASP A 434 13.16 -26.93 7.85
C ASP A 434 12.07 -26.04 7.21
N GLY A 435 10.84 -26.11 7.73
CA GLY A 435 9.72 -25.27 7.30
C GLY A 435 9.84 -23.78 7.66
N ALA A 436 10.79 -23.40 8.51
CA ALA A 436 11.11 -22.03 8.91
C ALA A 436 12.36 -21.45 8.20
N GLU A 437 12.91 -22.16 7.21
CA GLU A 437 14.16 -21.81 6.51
C GLU A 437 15.40 -21.77 7.46
N ILE A 438 15.33 -22.48 8.59
CA ILE A 438 16.40 -22.63 9.60
C ILE A 438 17.11 -23.98 9.38
N LYS A 439 18.41 -24.04 9.68
CA LYS A 439 19.17 -25.30 9.61
C LYS A 439 18.52 -26.38 10.50
N ALA A 440 18.01 -27.44 9.86
CA ALA A 440 17.27 -28.54 10.47
C ALA A 440 18.13 -29.46 11.38
N THR A 441 18.59 -28.92 12.50
CA THR A 441 19.44 -29.59 13.49
C THR A 441 18.66 -30.51 14.44
N GLY A 442 17.42 -30.18 14.77
CA GLY A 442 16.66 -30.80 15.87
C GLY A 442 17.08 -30.31 17.27
N VAL A 443 17.87 -29.23 17.34
CA VAL A 443 18.27 -28.55 18.59
C VAL A 443 17.37 -27.33 18.80
N LEU A 444 16.75 -27.21 19.97
CA LEU A 444 15.99 -26.03 20.37
C LEU A 444 16.97 -24.97 20.91
N ASP A 445 17.55 -24.18 19.99
CA ASP A 445 18.40 -23.03 20.32
C ASP A 445 17.60 -21.72 20.34
N ALA A 446 18.22 -20.62 20.79
CA ALA A 446 17.55 -19.31 20.89
C ALA A 446 17.00 -18.78 19.54
N PRO A 447 17.70 -18.93 18.38
CA PRO A 447 17.11 -18.69 17.07
C PRO A 447 15.82 -19.49 16.81
N THR A 448 15.81 -20.77 17.18
CA THR A 448 14.63 -21.65 17.03
C THR A 448 13.50 -21.25 17.97
N VAL A 449 13.76 -20.98 19.26
CA VAL A 449 12.75 -20.47 20.20
C VAL A 449 12.13 -19.16 19.69
N LYS A 450 12.96 -18.22 19.23
CA LYS A 450 12.50 -16.96 18.64
C LYS A 450 11.64 -17.16 17.38
N ALA A 451 12.00 -18.11 16.52
CA ALA A 451 11.21 -18.45 15.35
C ALA A 451 9.88 -19.13 15.72
N MET A 452 9.86 -20.04 16.70
CA MET A 452 8.64 -20.67 17.19
C MET A 452 7.72 -19.67 17.89
N ASN A 453 8.27 -18.67 18.59
CA ASN A 453 7.49 -17.58 19.20
C ASN A 453 7.08 -16.49 18.20
N SER A 454 7.59 -16.51 16.97
CA SER A 454 7.07 -15.66 15.90
C SER A 454 5.67 -16.14 15.49
N PRO A 455 4.69 -15.25 15.27
CA PRO A 455 3.35 -15.65 14.85
C PRO A 455 3.36 -16.43 13.52
N LYS A 456 2.50 -17.44 13.39
CA LYS A 456 2.35 -18.24 12.15
C LYS A 456 2.34 -17.33 10.91
N ARG A 457 3.11 -17.72 9.90
CA ARG A 457 3.12 -17.16 8.55
C ARG A 457 2.90 -18.26 7.52
N ASP A 458 2.25 -17.86 6.44
CA ASP A 458 2.10 -18.57 5.17
C ASP A 458 1.86 -17.50 4.09
N LYS A 459 1.70 -17.89 2.82
CA LYS A 459 1.52 -16.91 1.72
C LYS A 459 0.26 -16.04 1.88
N GLN A 460 -0.83 -16.56 2.44
CA GLN A 460 -2.06 -15.79 2.65
C GLN A 460 -1.86 -14.79 3.79
N ILE A 461 -1.22 -15.21 4.88
CA ILE A 461 -0.85 -14.35 5.99
C ILE A 461 0.11 -13.24 5.55
N ASP A 462 1.19 -13.57 4.82
CA ASP A 462 2.16 -12.58 4.33
C ASP A 462 1.49 -11.52 3.42
N THR A 463 0.55 -11.92 2.55
CA THR A 463 -0.26 -10.95 1.78
C THR A 463 -1.19 -10.14 2.69
N VAL A 464 -1.90 -10.71 3.66
CA VAL A 464 -2.75 -9.94 4.60
C VAL A 464 -1.92 -8.91 5.38
N LEU A 465 -0.74 -9.30 5.88
CA LEU A 465 0.19 -8.42 6.59
C LEU A 465 0.65 -7.25 5.72
N VAL A 466 0.94 -7.48 4.43
CA VAL A 466 1.28 -6.41 3.47
C VAL A 466 0.12 -5.45 3.22
N ASN A 467 -1.12 -5.93 3.17
CA ASN A 467 -2.26 -5.05 2.92
C ASN A 467 -2.64 -4.25 4.18
N MET A 468 -2.52 -4.85 5.38
CA MET A 468 -2.55 -4.13 6.66
C MET A 468 -1.46 -3.05 6.73
N GLU A 469 -0.28 -3.31 6.17
CA GLU A 469 0.80 -2.31 6.07
C GLU A 469 0.42 -1.14 5.14
N ARG A 470 -0.20 -1.42 3.97
CA ARG A 470 -0.67 -0.38 3.05
C ARG A 470 -1.75 0.52 3.63
N TRP A 471 -2.60 -0.02 4.52
CA TRP A 471 -3.57 0.80 5.27
C TRP A 471 -2.89 1.83 6.18
N ARG A 472 -1.65 1.61 6.63
CA ARG A 472 -0.87 2.57 7.43
C ARG A 472 -0.31 3.72 6.62
N TRP A 473 -0.19 3.58 5.30
CA TRP A 473 0.22 4.68 4.43
C TRP A 473 -0.94 5.61 4.05
N LEU A 474 -2.19 5.20 4.24
CA LEU A 474 -3.35 6.01 3.88
C LEU A 474 -3.69 7.06 4.96
N PRO A 475 -4.29 8.20 4.57
CA PRO A 475 -4.83 9.16 5.52
C PRO A 475 -5.79 8.49 6.52
N ARG A 476 -5.85 9.00 7.75
CA ARG A 476 -6.84 8.56 8.74
C ARG A 476 -8.25 8.90 8.26
N ASP A 477 -8.44 10.14 7.82
CA ASP A 477 -9.68 10.63 7.21
C ASP A 477 -9.58 10.54 5.68
N LEU A 478 -10.31 9.59 5.08
CA LEU A 478 -10.26 9.33 3.62
C LEU A 478 -11.13 10.29 2.80
N GLY A 479 -12.04 11.04 3.43
CA GLY A 479 -13.09 11.82 2.77
C GLY A 479 -13.31 13.20 3.35
N ALA A 480 -14.10 14.01 2.65
CA ALA A 480 -14.37 15.40 3.04
C ALA A 480 -15.54 15.47 4.04
N PRO A 481 -15.33 15.92 5.31
CA PRO A 481 -16.39 15.92 6.32
C PRO A 481 -17.59 16.81 5.96
N SER A 482 -17.34 17.94 5.29
CA SER A 482 -18.38 18.85 4.78
C SER A 482 -19.30 18.23 3.71
N LEU A 483 -18.91 17.09 3.12
CA LEU A 483 -19.73 16.30 2.19
C LEU A 483 -20.32 15.04 2.85
N GLY A 484 -20.25 14.93 4.19
CA GLY A 484 -20.60 13.72 4.93
C GLY A 484 -19.61 12.59 4.65
N ASP A 485 -18.32 12.87 4.85
CA ASP A 485 -17.20 11.94 4.66
C ASP A 485 -17.16 11.31 3.26
N ALA A 486 -17.47 12.11 2.24
CA ALA A 486 -17.51 11.63 0.86
C ALA A 486 -16.10 11.47 0.27
N TYR A 487 -15.86 10.35 -0.42
CA TYR A 487 -14.62 10.09 -1.17
C TYR A 487 -14.80 9.10 -2.31
N VAL A 488 -13.84 9.13 -3.23
CA VAL A 488 -13.60 8.08 -4.22
C VAL A 488 -12.47 7.20 -3.70
N ILE A 489 -12.60 5.88 -3.86
CA ILE A 489 -11.50 4.93 -3.67
C ILE A 489 -11.40 4.00 -4.88
N LEU A 490 -10.19 3.83 -5.40
CA LEU A 490 -9.87 2.94 -6.52
C LEU A 490 -8.92 1.86 -6.02
N ASN A 491 -9.23 0.59 -6.25
CA ASN A 491 -8.35 -0.53 -5.93
C ASN A 491 -7.79 -1.14 -7.23
N ILE A 492 -6.48 -0.99 -7.46
CA ILE A 492 -5.84 -1.37 -8.72
C ILE A 492 -5.89 -2.89 -8.98
N PRO A 493 -5.43 -3.79 -8.08
CA PRO A 493 -5.52 -5.25 -8.27
C PRO A 493 -6.93 -5.83 -8.43
N ASP A 494 -7.96 -5.12 -7.95
CA ASP A 494 -9.37 -5.51 -8.14
C ASP A 494 -9.99 -4.87 -9.39
N TYR A 495 -9.29 -3.88 -9.97
CA TYR A 495 -9.73 -3.07 -11.10
C TYR A 495 -11.14 -2.47 -10.89
N THR A 496 -11.40 -1.97 -9.68
CA THR A 496 -12.67 -1.35 -9.23
C THR A 496 -12.47 0.08 -8.75
N LEU A 497 -13.51 0.90 -8.93
CA LEU A 497 -13.67 2.23 -8.33
C LEU A 497 -14.98 2.24 -7.55
N LYS A 498 -14.94 2.62 -6.27
CA LYS A 498 -16.09 2.83 -5.40
C LYS A 498 -16.23 4.32 -5.05
N VAL A 499 -17.47 4.80 -4.95
CA VAL A 499 -17.81 6.10 -4.34
C VAL A 499 -18.42 5.83 -2.97
N MET A 500 -17.86 6.46 -1.95
CA MET A 500 -18.20 6.28 -0.55
C MET A 500 -18.75 7.59 0.02
N GLN A 501 -19.75 7.50 0.91
CA GLN A 501 -20.29 8.65 1.66
C GLN A 501 -20.92 8.13 2.97
N ARG A 502 -20.73 8.84 4.09
CA ARG A 502 -21.23 8.49 5.43
C ARG A 502 -20.88 7.04 5.83
N GLY A 503 -19.67 6.60 5.47
CA GLY A 503 -19.18 5.23 5.67
C GLY A 503 -19.79 4.14 4.77
N GLN A 504 -20.76 4.48 3.91
CA GLN A 504 -21.45 3.55 3.01
C GLN A 504 -20.94 3.63 1.57
N GLN A 505 -21.04 2.52 0.83
CA GLN A 505 -20.81 2.51 -0.62
C GLN A 505 -22.05 3.04 -1.34
N LEU A 506 -21.95 4.24 -1.91
CA LEU A 506 -23.02 4.83 -2.71
C LEU A 506 -23.04 4.27 -4.14
N TRP A 507 -21.86 3.99 -4.72
CA TRP A 507 -21.75 3.50 -6.10
C TRP A 507 -20.45 2.72 -6.33
N THR A 508 -20.40 1.90 -7.38
CA THR A 508 -19.20 1.15 -7.79
C THR A 508 -19.18 0.89 -9.30
N THR A 509 -18.00 0.80 -9.89
CA THR A 509 -17.79 0.54 -11.34
C THR A 509 -16.46 -0.17 -11.60
N ARG A 510 -16.34 -0.82 -12.76
CA ARG A 510 -15.05 -1.31 -13.28
C ARG A 510 -14.20 -0.16 -13.81
N VAL A 511 -12.89 -0.32 -13.70
CA VAL A 511 -11.87 0.52 -14.34
C VAL A 511 -10.87 -0.31 -15.16
N VAL A 512 -10.11 0.37 -16.02
CA VAL A 512 -8.87 -0.12 -16.64
C VAL A 512 -7.74 0.75 -16.12
N THR A 513 -6.65 0.12 -15.66
CA THR A 513 -5.48 0.77 -15.04
C THR A 513 -4.24 0.62 -15.92
N GLY A 514 -3.12 1.17 -15.46
CA GLY A 514 -1.82 1.11 -16.12
C GLY A 514 -1.31 -0.31 -16.39
N LYS A 515 -0.51 -0.47 -17.45
CA LYS A 515 0.31 -1.67 -17.69
C LYS A 515 1.40 -1.77 -16.61
N PRO A 516 1.90 -2.96 -16.23
CA PRO A 516 3.04 -3.10 -15.32
C PRO A 516 4.32 -2.40 -15.84
N GLY A 517 5.23 -2.05 -14.94
CA GLY A 517 6.47 -1.35 -15.28
C GLY A 517 6.28 0.18 -15.35
N GLN A 518 6.88 0.83 -16.35
CA GLN A 518 6.92 2.30 -16.49
C GLN A 518 5.54 2.98 -16.65
N HIS A 519 4.49 2.18 -16.89
CA HIS A 519 3.13 2.64 -17.13
C HIS A 519 2.18 2.32 -15.98
N ALA A 520 2.70 1.84 -14.84
CA ALA A 520 1.88 1.49 -13.68
C ALA A 520 1.06 2.70 -13.20
N THR A 521 -0.18 2.45 -12.80
CA THR A 521 -0.99 3.49 -12.15
C THR A 521 -0.35 3.86 -10.81
N PRO A 522 -0.05 5.15 -10.58
CA PRO A 522 0.55 5.61 -9.35
C PRO A 522 -0.43 5.56 -8.17
N LEU A 523 0.10 5.41 -6.96
CA LEU A 523 -0.66 5.39 -5.71
C LEU A 523 -0.61 6.76 -5.07
N LEU A 524 -1.77 7.33 -4.78
CA LEU A 524 -1.88 8.68 -4.26
C LEU A 524 -3.19 8.92 -3.54
N THR A 525 -3.22 9.94 -2.68
CA THR A 525 -4.46 10.60 -2.27
C THR A 525 -4.41 12.05 -2.70
N GLU A 526 -5.36 12.46 -3.55
CA GLU A 526 -5.47 13.82 -4.08
C GLU A 526 -6.93 14.28 -4.11
N THR A 527 -7.18 15.55 -4.43
CA THR A 527 -8.55 16.10 -4.46
C THR A 527 -9.06 16.33 -5.88
N MET A 528 -10.21 15.76 -6.22
CA MET A 528 -10.92 16.04 -7.47
C MET A 528 -11.63 17.39 -7.36
N LYS A 529 -11.31 18.30 -8.28
CA LYS A 529 -11.74 19.71 -8.24
C LYS A 529 -12.82 20.04 -9.27
N TYR A 530 -12.85 19.33 -10.40
CA TYR A 530 -13.82 19.54 -11.48
C TYR A 530 -13.87 18.36 -12.45
N ILE A 531 -14.98 18.26 -13.19
CA ILE A 531 -15.17 17.33 -14.31
C ILE A 531 -15.15 18.13 -15.61
N THR A 532 -14.37 17.69 -16.61
CA THR A 532 -14.42 18.24 -17.98
C THR A 532 -15.22 17.29 -18.86
N VAL A 533 -16.38 17.74 -19.35
CA VAL A 533 -17.14 17.05 -20.41
C VAL A 533 -16.61 17.53 -21.77
N ASN A 534 -16.59 16.64 -22.76
CA ASN A 534 -15.94 16.83 -24.07
C ASN A 534 -14.45 17.25 -23.95
N PRO A 535 -13.59 16.50 -23.24
CA PRO A 535 -12.21 16.91 -23.01
C PRO A 535 -11.35 16.87 -24.28
N THR A 536 -10.61 17.93 -24.54
CA THR A 536 -9.45 17.92 -25.44
C THR A 536 -8.37 17.06 -24.78
N TRP A 537 -7.83 16.09 -25.52
CA TRP A 537 -6.68 15.31 -25.07
C TRP A 537 -5.40 16.05 -25.43
N ASN A 538 -4.71 16.59 -24.43
CA ASN A 538 -3.34 17.08 -24.59
C ASN A 538 -2.41 15.89 -24.38
N VAL A 539 -1.69 15.46 -25.43
CA VAL A 539 -0.89 14.24 -25.38
C VAL A 539 0.34 14.45 -24.48
N PRO A 540 0.57 13.60 -23.45
CA PRO A 540 1.74 13.70 -22.59
C PRO A 540 3.06 13.59 -23.38
N PRO A 541 4.12 14.35 -23.02
CA PRO A 541 5.41 14.29 -23.72
C PRO A 541 5.99 12.88 -23.86
N SER A 542 5.80 12.00 -22.88
CA SER A 542 6.20 10.60 -22.93
C SER A 542 5.60 9.84 -24.12
N ILE A 543 4.33 10.06 -24.44
CA ILE A 543 3.62 9.44 -25.58
C ILE A 543 4.01 10.14 -26.89
N VAL A 544 4.19 11.46 -26.87
CA VAL A 544 4.69 12.21 -28.05
C VAL A 544 6.06 11.69 -28.50
N TYR A 545 7.04 11.61 -27.60
CA TYR A 545 8.40 11.18 -27.94
C TYR A 545 8.56 9.65 -28.03
N GLY A 546 7.79 8.88 -27.25
CA GLY A 546 7.91 7.41 -27.21
C GLY A 546 7.07 6.65 -28.23
N GLU A 547 5.94 7.21 -28.69
CA GLU A 547 4.98 6.51 -29.57
C GLU A 547 4.74 7.29 -30.88
N TYR A 548 4.34 8.57 -30.80
CA TYR A 548 3.85 9.30 -31.96
C TYR A 548 4.91 9.88 -32.89
N LEU A 549 6.05 10.35 -32.38
CA LEU A 549 7.17 10.79 -33.24
C LEU A 549 7.85 9.60 -33.96
N PRO A 550 8.06 8.43 -33.34
CA PRO A 550 8.43 7.21 -34.05
C PRO A 550 7.40 6.78 -35.11
N ALA A 551 6.10 6.82 -34.79
CA ALA A 551 5.05 6.48 -35.77
C ALA A 551 5.02 7.45 -36.97
N LEU A 552 5.25 8.76 -36.74
CA LEU A 552 5.36 9.76 -37.81
C LEU A 552 6.56 9.54 -38.74
N GLN A 553 7.65 8.95 -38.26
CA GLN A 553 8.81 8.59 -39.10
C GLN A 553 8.50 7.41 -40.04
N GLN A 554 7.55 6.54 -39.66
CA GLN A 554 7.06 5.45 -40.50
C GLN A 554 5.94 5.92 -41.45
N ASP A 555 5.04 6.78 -40.97
CA ASP A 555 3.87 7.27 -41.72
C ASP A 555 3.50 8.72 -41.33
N PRO A 556 3.85 9.71 -42.18
CA PRO A 556 3.54 11.13 -41.94
C PRO A 556 2.06 11.48 -41.80
N THR A 557 1.14 10.58 -42.21
CA THR A 557 -0.32 10.79 -42.18
C THR A 557 -1.01 10.14 -40.98
N VAL A 558 -0.28 9.37 -40.16
CA VAL A 558 -0.85 8.57 -39.06
C VAL A 558 -1.65 9.40 -38.05
N LEU A 559 -1.16 10.60 -37.70
CA LEU A 559 -1.86 11.51 -36.77
C LEU A 559 -3.21 11.98 -37.34
N GLN A 560 -3.26 12.32 -38.63
CA GLN A 560 -4.50 12.76 -39.29
C GLN A 560 -5.56 11.66 -39.25
N ARG A 561 -5.17 10.40 -39.48
CA ARG A 561 -6.10 9.25 -39.38
C ARG A 561 -6.57 8.98 -37.95
N MET A 562 -5.76 9.31 -36.95
CA MET A 562 -6.15 9.27 -35.52
C MET A 562 -6.91 10.53 -35.06
N GLY A 563 -7.16 11.50 -35.95
CA GLY A 563 -7.80 12.78 -35.60
C GLY A 563 -6.95 13.70 -34.71
N LEU A 564 -5.64 13.42 -34.61
CA LEU A 564 -4.69 14.19 -33.81
C LEU A 564 -4.17 15.40 -34.62
N LYS A 565 -4.14 16.55 -33.97
CA LYS A 565 -3.51 17.78 -34.47
C LYS A 565 -2.09 17.86 -33.95
N LEU A 566 -1.15 18.23 -34.82
CA LEU A 566 0.23 18.53 -34.46
C LEU A 566 0.46 20.04 -34.63
N GLU A 567 0.91 20.70 -33.57
CA GLU A 567 1.36 22.10 -33.58
C GLU A 567 2.86 22.11 -33.25
N GLN A 568 3.64 22.95 -33.95
CA GLN A 568 5.06 23.15 -33.64
C GLN A 568 5.28 24.56 -33.08
N ASN A 569 5.88 24.63 -31.90
CA ASN A 569 6.21 25.88 -31.23
C ASN A 569 7.46 26.54 -31.83
N ARG A 570 7.63 27.84 -31.59
CA ARG A 570 8.79 28.62 -32.06
C ARG A 570 10.13 28.18 -31.45
N ASP A 571 10.13 27.43 -30.35
CA ASP A 571 11.32 26.79 -29.77
C ASP A 571 11.64 25.41 -30.40
N GLY A 572 10.90 25.01 -31.43
CA GLY A 572 11.01 23.72 -32.09
C GLY A 572 10.28 22.58 -31.39
N SER A 573 9.72 22.80 -30.18
CA SER A 573 8.98 21.76 -29.45
C SER A 573 7.66 21.41 -30.14
N VAL A 574 7.31 20.12 -30.10
CA VAL A 574 6.10 19.58 -30.73
C VAL A 574 5.01 19.42 -29.68
N HIS A 575 3.82 19.94 -29.96
CA HIS A 575 2.60 19.68 -29.20
C HIS A 575 1.64 18.85 -30.05
N ILE A 576 1.10 17.77 -29.49
CA ILE A 576 0.06 16.97 -30.14
C ILE A 576 -1.19 17.00 -29.25
N SER A 577 -2.34 17.26 -29.86
CA SER A 577 -3.64 17.25 -29.18
C SER A 577 -4.73 16.57 -30.00
N GLN A 578 -5.70 15.95 -29.33
CA GLN A 578 -6.91 15.42 -29.95
C GLN A 578 -8.10 16.30 -29.56
N PRO A 579 -8.86 16.87 -30.52
CA PRO A 579 -10.04 17.66 -30.22
C PRO A 579 -11.16 16.78 -29.63
N PRO A 580 -12.20 17.36 -29.02
CA PRO A 580 -13.32 16.60 -28.49
C PRO A 580 -14.08 15.83 -29.57
N GLY A 581 -14.45 14.58 -29.27
CA GLY A 581 -15.13 13.68 -30.21
C GLY A 581 -15.27 12.26 -29.67
N GLU A 582 -15.82 11.34 -30.47
CA GLU A 582 -16.07 9.95 -30.04
C GLU A 582 -14.82 9.07 -30.09
N ALA A 583 -13.95 9.31 -31.07
CA ALA A 583 -12.65 8.68 -31.18
C ALA A 583 -11.57 9.31 -30.26
N ASN A 584 -11.95 10.24 -29.38
CA ASN A 584 -11.02 10.87 -28.46
C ASN A 584 -10.54 9.85 -27.41
N ALA A 585 -9.22 9.75 -27.16
CA ALA A 585 -8.65 8.76 -26.25
C ALA A 585 -9.09 8.92 -24.79
N LEU A 586 -9.56 10.12 -24.41
CA LEU A 586 -10.19 10.43 -23.11
C LEU A 586 -11.71 10.20 -23.08
N GLY A 587 -12.29 9.75 -24.20
CA GLY A 587 -13.73 9.63 -24.40
C GLY A 587 -14.47 10.95 -24.21
N ARG A 588 -15.68 10.88 -23.64
CA ARG A 588 -16.55 12.04 -23.45
C ARG A 588 -16.36 12.79 -22.12
N ILE A 589 -15.65 12.25 -21.13
CA ILE A 589 -15.49 12.86 -19.80
C ILE A 589 -14.08 12.63 -19.21
N ARG A 590 -13.46 13.68 -18.66
CA ARG A 590 -12.25 13.64 -17.82
C ARG A 590 -12.58 14.13 -16.40
N PHE A 591 -12.04 13.46 -15.38
CA PHE A 591 -12.25 13.76 -13.96
C PHE A 591 -10.93 14.25 -13.35
N ASN A 592 -10.89 15.52 -12.93
CA ASN A 592 -9.64 16.24 -12.71
C ASN A 592 -9.27 16.33 -11.22
N PHE A 593 -8.25 15.59 -10.81
CA PHE A 593 -7.54 15.73 -9.53
C PHE A 593 -6.06 16.08 -9.82
N PRO A 594 -5.67 17.36 -9.85
CA PRO A 594 -4.32 17.77 -10.22
C PRO A 594 -3.25 17.16 -9.29
N ASN A 595 -2.24 16.49 -9.85
CA ASN A 595 -1.22 15.74 -9.12
C ASN A 595 0.12 15.68 -9.89
N LYS A 596 1.23 15.39 -9.20
CA LYS A 596 2.59 15.37 -9.79
C LYS A 596 2.80 14.36 -10.93
N PHE A 597 2.01 13.28 -10.97
CA PHE A 597 2.13 12.20 -11.96
C PHE A 597 1.32 12.46 -13.23
N LEU A 598 0.56 13.55 -13.29
CA LEU A 598 -0.27 13.96 -14.43
C LEU A 598 -1.40 12.99 -14.79
N VAL A 599 -1.69 12.01 -13.93
CA VAL A 599 -2.75 11.01 -14.17
C VAL A 599 -4.14 11.57 -13.83
N TYR A 600 -5.17 11.02 -14.46
CA TYR A 600 -6.57 11.36 -14.20
C TYR A 600 -7.46 10.12 -14.38
N GLN A 601 -8.70 10.22 -13.92
CA GLN A 601 -9.76 9.27 -14.30
C GLN A 601 -10.47 9.83 -15.55
N HIS A 602 -10.85 8.98 -16.50
CA HIS A 602 -11.46 9.42 -17.75
C HIS A 602 -12.31 8.34 -18.43
N ASP A 603 -13.06 8.72 -19.46
CA ASP A 603 -13.77 7.81 -20.35
C ASP A 603 -12.82 7.22 -21.42
N THR A 604 -13.30 6.28 -22.25
CA THR A 604 -12.54 5.68 -23.33
C THR A 604 -13.47 5.13 -24.43
N PRO A 605 -13.07 5.20 -25.72
CA PRO A 605 -13.77 4.50 -26.80
C PRO A 605 -13.60 2.98 -26.70
N ASP A 606 -12.53 2.49 -26.07
CA ASP A 606 -12.18 1.07 -25.96
C ASP A 606 -13.00 0.35 -24.87
N LYS A 607 -14.33 0.41 -24.99
CA LYS A 607 -15.29 -0.13 -24.01
C LYS A 607 -15.20 -1.66 -23.85
N ASN A 608 -14.68 -2.35 -24.85
CA ASN A 608 -14.40 -3.79 -24.82
C ASN A 608 -13.41 -4.19 -23.71
N LEU A 609 -12.48 -3.31 -23.32
CA LEU A 609 -11.49 -3.60 -22.27
C LEU A 609 -12.11 -3.84 -20.89
N PHE A 610 -13.29 -3.29 -20.60
CA PHE A 610 -13.98 -3.51 -19.33
C PHE A 610 -14.55 -4.92 -19.15
N ALA A 611 -14.60 -5.72 -20.22
CA ALA A 611 -15.00 -7.13 -20.19
C ALA A 611 -13.82 -8.09 -19.91
N ARG A 612 -12.56 -7.61 -19.91
CA ARG A 612 -11.38 -8.42 -19.55
C ARG A 612 -11.30 -8.61 -18.03
N GLU A 613 -10.72 -9.73 -17.60
CA GLU A 613 -10.45 -10.01 -16.17
C GLU A 613 -9.27 -9.16 -15.68
N ASP A 614 -8.08 -9.39 -16.23
CA ASP A 614 -6.95 -8.46 -16.12
C ASP A 614 -7.23 -7.21 -16.95
N ARG A 615 -7.19 -6.04 -16.33
CA ARG A 615 -7.49 -4.73 -16.94
C ARG A 615 -6.32 -3.73 -16.82
N ALA A 616 -5.10 -4.22 -16.88
CA ALA A 616 -3.85 -3.44 -16.85
C ALA A 616 -3.37 -3.07 -18.27
N PHE A 617 -4.05 -2.12 -18.93
CA PHE A 617 -3.84 -1.78 -20.35
C PHE A 617 -3.50 -0.32 -20.67
N SER A 618 -3.59 0.61 -19.71
CA SER A 618 -3.36 2.04 -19.97
C SER A 618 -1.91 2.47 -19.76
N HIS A 619 -1.64 3.75 -20.01
CA HIS A 619 -0.36 4.41 -19.69
C HIS A 619 -0.46 5.23 -18.38
N GLY A 620 -0.91 4.58 -17.31
CA GLY A 620 -1.00 5.13 -15.96
C GLY A 620 -2.39 5.67 -15.58
N CYS A 621 -3.05 6.44 -16.46
CA CYS A 621 -4.40 7.00 -16.24
C CYS A 621 -5.49 5.92 -16.16
N MET A 622 -6.60 6.19 -15.48
CA MET A 622 -7.62 5.18 -15.17
C MET A 622 -8.89 5.40 -15.98
N ARG A 623 -9.17 4.49 -16.91
CA ARG A 623 -10.38 4.54 -17.74
C ARG A 623 -11.57 4.01 -16.93
N VAL A 624 -12.73 4.65 -17.00
CA VAL A 624 -13.93 4.34 -16.21
C VAL A 624 -15.04 3.79 -17.11
N GLN A 625 -15.66 2.66 -16.73
CA GLN A 625 -16.65 1.99 -17.58
C GLN A 625 -17.90 2.87 -17.86
N ASN A 626 -18.43 3.49 -16.80
CA ASN A 626 -19.73 4.18 -16.79
C ASN A 626 -19.56 5.67 -16.39
N PRO A 627 -18.99 6.53 -17.26
CA PRO A 627 -18.53 7.86 -16.89
C PRO A 627 -19.68 8.84 -16.61
N ASP A 628 -20.75 8.88 -17.40
CA ASP A 628 -21.89 9.78 -17.15
C ASP A 628 -22.65 9.43 -15.86
N GLN A 629 -22.73 8.14 -15.50
CA GLN A 629 -23.23 7.72 -14.18
C GLN A 629 -22.29 8.16 -13.06
N TYR A 630 -20.98 8.03 -13.24
CA TYR A 630 -19.98 8.45 -12.25
C TYR A 630 -20.03 9.98 -12.01
N ALA A 631 -20.10 10.76 -13.09
CA ALA A 631 -20.27 12.20 -13.05
C ALA A 631 -21.57 12.60 -12.34
N SER A 632 -22.70 11.96 -12.70
CA SER A 632 -23.98 12.15 -12.00
C SER A 632 -23.86 11.90 -10.49
N VAL A 633 -23.22 10.81 -10.05
CA VAL A 633 -23.04 10.50 -8.63
C VAL A 633 -22.21 11.57 -7.90
N LEU A 634 -21.05 11.97 -8.44
CA LEU A 634 -20.20 12.99 -7.83
C LEU A 634 -20.85 14.38 -7.80
N LEU A 635 -21.55 14.75 -8.87
CA LEU A 635 -22.24 16.04 -8.97
C LEU A 635 -23.42 16.13 -7.98
N ASN A 636 -24.15 15.05 -7.71
CA ASN A 636 -25.18 15.06 -6.66
C ASN A 636 -24.61 15.09 -5.23
N ILE A 637 -23.36 14.67 -5.01
CA ILE A 637 -22.68 14.84 -3.71
C ILE A 637 -22.31 16.32 -3.48
N THR A 638 -21.69 16.97 -4.47
CA THR A 638 -21.11 18.32 -4.32
C THR A 638 -22.07 19.46 -4.72
N MET A 639 -23.12 19.15 -5.49
CA MET A 639 -24.20 20.06 -5.94
C MET A 639 -25.60 19.39 -5.87
N PRO A 640 -26.07 18.92 -4.70
CA PRO A 640 -27.32 18.16 -4.57
C PRO A 640 -28.58 18.89 -5.06
N GLY A 641 -28.58 20.23 -5.05
CA GLY A 641 -29.70 21.04 -5.56
C GLY A 641 -29.91 20.94 -7.08
N GLU A 642 -28.84 20.63 -7.84
CA GLU A 642 -28.86 20.56 -9.31
C GLU A 642 -29.48 19.27 -9.86
N LYS A 643 -29.53 18.18 -9.07
CA LYS A 643 -30.16 16.90 -9.46
C LYS A 643 -29.64 16.35 -10.80
N TYR A 644 -28.31 16.29 -10.97
CA TYR A 644 -27.69 15.83 -12.21
C TYR A 644 -28.01 14.36 -12.50
N THR A 645 -28.70 14.07 -13.60
CA THR A 645 -28.88 12.70 -14.13
C THR A 645 -27.77 12.34 -15.11
N PRO A 646 -27.50 11.04 -15.36
CA PRO A 646 -26.61 10.61 -16.44
C PRO A 646 -27.03 11.19 -17.80
N GLU A 647 -28.34 11.31 -18.03
CA GLU A 647 -28.95 11.89 -19.23
C GLU A 647 -28.62 13.38 -19.35
N ARG A 648 -28.69 14.15 -18.25
CA ARG A 648 -28.26 15.57 -18.21
C ARG A 648 -26.76 15.71 -18.49
N VAL A 649 -25.94 14.74 -18.07
CA VAL A 649 -24.51 14.71 -18.43
C VAL A 649 -24.31 14.42 -19.92
N ARG A 650 -24.99 13.42 -20.48
CA ARG A 650 -24.94 13.11 -21.93
C ARG A 650 -25.46 14.24 -22.81
N SER A 651 -26.46 15.02 -22.36
CA SER A 651 -26.95 16.18 -23.12
C SER A 651 -25.95 17.34 -23.22
N MET A 652 -24.83 17.29 -22.48
CA MET A 652 -23.70 18.20 -22.65
C MET A 652 -22.66 17.69 -23.67
N TYR A 653 -22.86 16.51 -24.29
CA TYR A 653 -21.91 15.97 -25.27
C TYR A 653 -21.97 16.73 -26.60
N GLY A 654 -20.80 17.11 -27.13
CA GLY A 654 -20.67 18.01 -28.27
C GLY A 654 -19.22 18.24 -28.68
N SER A 655 -18.94 19.42 -29.25
CA SER A 655 -17.63 19.82 -29.79
C SER A 655 -16.84 20.81 -28.90
N GLY A 656 -17.48 21.42 -27.90
CA GLY A 656 -16.85 22.34 -26.95
C GLY A 656 -16.72 21.74 -25.55
N GLU A 657 -15.63 22.06 -24.86
CA GLU A 657 -15.41 21.63 -23.47
C GLU A 657 -16.42 22.27 -22.51
N VAL A 658 -16.87 21.51 -21.50
CA VAL A 658 -17.72 22.02 -20.40
C VAL A 658 -17.13 21.59 -19.06
N ASP A 659 -16.62 22.54 -18.29
CA ASP A 659 -16.04 22.31 -16.96
C ASP A 659 -17.08 22.48 -15.84
N LEU A 660 -17.39 21.38 -15.16
CA LEU A 660 -18.29 21.30 -14.01
C LEU A 660 -17.45 21.32 -12.72
N LYS A 661 -17.32 22.51 -12.12
CA LYS A 661 -16.48 22.75 -10.93
C LYS A 661 -17.17 22.32 -9.64
N PHE A 662 -16.45 21.64 -8.76
CA PHE A 662 -16.97 21.20 -7.47
C PHE A 662 -16.85 22.33 -6.43
N PRO A 663 -17.94 22.76 -5.76
CA PRO A 663 -17.86 23.75 -4.68
C PRO A 663 -17.03 23.27 -3.48
N THR A 664 -17.06 21.96 -3.21
CA THR A 664 -16.11 21.28 -2.31
C THR A 664 -15.43 20.14 -3.07
N PRO A 665 -14.09 20.11 -3.17
CA PRO A 665 -13.35 19.03 -3.80
C PRO A 665 -13.59 17.67 -3.12
N ILE A 666 -13.63 16.59 -3.90
CA ILE A 666 -13.86 15.22 -3.41
C ILE A 666 -12.51 14.47 -3.38
N PRO A 667 -12.05 13.94 -2.22
CA PRO A 667 -10.85 13.12 -2.15
C PRO A 667 -10.90 11.87 -3.04
N VAL A 668 -9.78 11.56 -3.67
CA VAL A 668 -9.55 10.42 -4.57
C VAL A 668 -8.38 9.61 -4.02
N ASN A 669 -8.69 8.46 -3.45
CA ASN A 669 -7.73 7.55 -2.85
C ASN A 669 -7.42 6.42 -3.85
N ILE A 670 -6.27 6.48 -4.52
CA ILE A 670 -5.80 5.41 -5.40
C ILE A 670 -4.98 4.42 -4.56
N THR A 671 -5.41 3.17 -4.52
CA THR A 671 -4.93 2.12 -3.61
C THR A 671 -4.57 0.83 -4.34
N TYR A 672 -3.83 -0.04 -3.65
CA TYR A 672 -3.35 -1.31 -4.18
C TYR A 672 -3.54 -2.41 -3.12
N GLN A 673 -4.77 -2.88 -2.98
CA GLN A 673 -5.13 -3.89 -1.99
C GLN A 673 -5.26 -5.26 -2.66
N THR A 674 -4.23 -6.10 -2.54
CA THR A 674 -4.18 -7.49 -3.03
C THR A 674 -4.85 -8.48 -2.08
N ALA A 675 -5.15 -8.07 -0.84
CA ALA A 675 -6.09 -8.73 0.05
C ALA A 675 -6.99 -7.70 0.75
N PHE A 676 -8.28 -8.00 0.81
CA PHE A 676 -9.30 -7.19 1.46
C PHE A 676 -10.49 -8.07 1.86
N VAL A 677 -11.36 -7.57 2.74
CA VAL A 677 -12.64 -8.22 3.03
C VAL A 677 -13.72 -7.59 2.16
N ASP A 678 -14.53 -8.43 1.52
CA ASP A 678 -15.64 -7.96 0.67
C ASP A 678 -16.87 -7.55 1.48
N ASP A 679 -17.84 -6.98 0.79
CA ASP A 679 -19.10 -6.49 1.38
C ASP A 679 -19.95 -7.63 1.99
N GLY A 680 -19.59 -8.90 1.76
CA GLY A 680 -20.16 -10.11 2.37
C GLY A 680 -19.32 -10.70 3.51
N GLY A 681 -18.27 -10.04 3.98
CA GLY A 681 -17.43 -10.47 5.10
C GLY A 681 -16.43 -11.58 4.77
N LYS A 682 -16.23 -11.91 3.48
CA LYS A 682 -15.28 -12.94 3.02
C LYS A 682 -13.93 -12.30 2.68
N LEU A 683 -12.84 -12.98 3.04
CA LEU A 683 -11.49 -12.57 2.64
C LEU A 683 -11.30 -12.86 1.15
N GLN A 684 -10.96 -11.81 0.40
CA GLN A 684 -10.67 -11.82 -1.03
C GLN A 684 -9.17 -11.63 -1.26
N PHE A 685 -8.65 -12.29 -2.30
CA PHE A 685 -7.29 -12.10 -2.79
C PHE A 685 -7.30 -11.68 -4.26
N ARG A 686 -6.26 -10.95 -4.69
CA ARG A 686 -6.03 -10.53 -6.08
C ARG A 686 -4.58 -10.76 -6.49
N LYS A 687 -4.36 -10.78 -7.80
CA LYS A 687 -3.04 -10.89 -8.44
C LYS A 687 -2.19 -9.65 -8.10
N ASP A 688 -0.91 -9.86 -7.78
CA ASP A 688 0.04 -8.77 -7.58
C ASP A 688 0.53 -8.20 -8.93
N VAL A 689 -0.36 -7.47 -9.61
CA VAL A 689 -0.22 -6.96 -11.00
C VAL A 689 1.11 -6.22 -11.25
N TYR A 690 1.63 -5.51 -10.26
CA TYR A 690 2.87 -4.72 -10.33
C TYR A 690 4.01 -5.28 -9.45
N GLY A 691 3.90 -6.49 -8.90
CA GLY A 691 4.98 -7.14 -8.12
C GLY A 691 5.31 -6.50 -6.76
N ARG A 692 4.41 -5.68 -6.21
CA ARG A 692 4.67 -4.88 -4.99
C ARG A 692 4.47 -5.65 -3.69
N ASP A 693 3.74 -6.77 -3.69
CA ASP A 693 3.66 -7.66 -2.51
C ASP A 693 5.03 -8.29 -2.27
N ALA A 694 5.68 -8.79 -3.33
CA ALA A 694 7.00 -9.41 -3.23
C ALA A 694 8.06 -8.44 -2.66
N THR A 695 8.10 -7.20 -3.16
CA THR A 695 8.99 -6.15 -2.64
C THR A 695 8.71 -5.86 -1.16
N MET A 696 7.45 -5.69 -0.76
CA MET A 696 7.09 -5.42 0.63
C MET A 696 7.36 -6.59 1.59
N ILE A 697 7.13 -7.84 1.17
CA ILE A 697 7.46 -9.04 1.94
C ILE A 697 8.97 -9.11 2.18
N ASN A 698 9.78 -8.86 1.13
CA ASN A 698 11.23 -8.84 1.24
C ASN A 698 11.74 -7.75 2.20
N ILE A 699 11.14 -6.56 2.18
CA ILE A 699 11.47 -5.47 3.13
C ILE A 699 11.06 -5.87 4.56
N LEU A 700 9.87 -6.46 4.77
CA LEU A 700 9.40 -6.88 6.10
C LEU A 700 10.17 -8.07 6.70
N LYS A 701 10.72 -8.95 5.86
CA LYS A 701 11.61 -10.05 6.30
C LYS A 701 13.03 -9.54 6.59
N ASN A 702 13.55 -8.60 5.80
CA ASN A 702 14.89 -8.05 5.98
C ASN A 702 14.91 -6.91 7.03
N GLY A 703 15.38 -7.19 8.25
CA GLY A 703 15.41 -6.21 9.36
C GLY A 703 16.11 -4.86 9.06
N ARG A 704 16.99 -4.79 8.06
CA ARG A 704 17.63 -3.54 7.60
C ARG A 704 16.73 -2.64 6.72
N GLY A 705 15.58 -3.14 6.26
CA GLY A 705 14.59 -2.38 5.47
C GLY A 705 13.40 -1.88 6.28
N LYS A 706 13.25 -2.26 7.55
CA LYS A 706 12.17 -1.82 8.44
C LYS A 706 12.41 -0.40 9.00
N ASP A 707 12.79 0.54 8.15
CA ASP A 707 12.96 1.95 8.53
C ASP A 707 11.96 2.84 7.78
N LEU A 708 11.29 3.70 8.53
CA LEU A 708 10.37 4.72 8.01
C LEU A 708 11.12 5.98 7.57
N GLU A 709 12.26 6.27 8.20
CA GLU A 709 13.07 7.47 7.91
C GLU A 709 13.94 7.29 6.66
N ASN A 710 14.12 6.04 6.18
CA ASN A 710 14.82 5.70 4.95
C ASN A 710 13.99 6.07 3.70
N VAL A 711 13.89 7.37 3.43
CA VAL A 711 13.23 7.91 2.24
C VAL A 711 14.15 7.78 1.03
N VAL A 712 13.90 6.79 0.18
CA VAL A 712 14.56 6.68 -1.14
C VAL A 712 14.13 7.86 -2.01
N ALA A 713 15.09 8.68 -2.41
CA ALA A 713 14.90 9.78 -3.34
C ALA A 713 14.98 9.27 -4.78
N HIS A 714 13.83 9.21 -5.46
CA HIS A 714 13.76 8.84 -6.88
C HIS A 714 13.93 10.07 -7.77
N SER A 715 14.82 9.99 -8.75
CA SER A 715 14.91 10.99 -9.81
C SER A 715 13.57 11.09 -10.53
N GLN A 716 13.08 12.31 -10.75
CA GLN A 716 11.97 12.51 -11.66
C GLN A 716 12.40 12.10 -13.08
N PRO A 717 11.53 11.45 -13.88
CA PRO A 717 11.86 11.10 -15.25
C PRO A 717 12.25 12.37 -16.02
N SER A 718 13.52 12.42 -16.43
CA SER A 718 14.04 13.53 -17.22
C SER A 718 13.44 13.45 -18.62
N TYR A 719 12.34 14.16 -18.84
CA TYR A 719 11.81 14.47 -20.17
C TYR A 719 12.71 15.51 -20.83
N SER A 720 13.97 15.13 -21.09
CA SER A 720 14.87 15.89 -21.94
C SER A 720 14.19 16.14 -23.29
N ARG A 721 14.28 17.37 -23.78
CA ARG A 721 13.65 17.77 -25.04
C ARG A 721 14.64 17.53 -26.18
N PRO A 722 14.54 16.46 -26.99
CA PRO A 722 15.26 16.41 -28.25
C PRO A 722 14.70 17.50 -29.17
N ALA A 723 15.56 18.40 -29.66
CA ALA A 723 15.22 19.27 -30.77
C ALA A 723 14.94 18.38 -31.98
N THR A 724 13.67 18.22 -32.33
CA THR A 724 13.22 17.15 -33.25
C THR A 724 12.84 17.74 -34.61
N THR A 725 13.57 17.35 -35.64
CA THR A 725 13.19 17.63 -37.04
C THR A 725 12.01 16.73 -37.42
N LEU A 726 10.89 17.34 -37.82
CA LEU A 726 9.73 16.59 -38.31
C LEU A 726 10.01 16.02 -39.71
N PRO A 727 9.51 14.81 -40.04
CA PRO A 727 9.56 14.26 -41.40
C PRO A 727 8.87 15.16 -42.43
N ALA A 728 9.32 15.07 -43.68
CA ALA A 728 8.66 15.75 -44.79
C ALA A 728 7.24 15.20 -45.02
N GLY A 729 6.27 16.09 -45.28
CA GLY A 729 4.87 15.72 -45.52
C GLY A 729 3.98 15.62 -44.28
N VAL A 730 4.51 15.83 -43.06
CA VAL A 730 3.69 15.89 -41.84
C VAL A 730 2.82 17.15 -41.84
N ALA A 731 1.51 16.98 -41.61
CA ALA A 731 0.56 18.10 -41.54
C ALA A 731 0.69 18.86 -40.21
N VAL A 732 1.33 20.04 -40.24
CA VAL A 732 1.41 20.97 -39.10
C VAL A 732 0.23 21.94 -39.12
N ALA A 733 -0.48 22.06 -37.99
CA ALA A 733 -1.54 23.03 -37.80
C ALA A 733 -0.95 24.44 -37.58
N ASN A 734 -0.68 25.14 -38.68
CA ASN A 734 -0.20 26.53 -38.67
C ASN A 734 -1.29 27.50 -38.18
N ASN A 735 -1.38 27.69 -36.86
CA ASN A 735 -2.27 28.65 -36.23
C ASN A 735 -1.80 30.10 -36.48
N GLY A 736 -2.13 30.63 -37.66
CA GLY A 736 -1.94 32.03 -38.06
C GLY A 736 -2.91 32.99 -37.36
N GLY A 737 -2.98 32.92 -36.02
CA GLY A 737 -3.87 33.72 -35.18
C GLY A 737 -3.16 34.12 -33.88
N GLY A 738 -2.98 35.42 -33.66
CA GLY A 738 -2.13 35.93 -32.59
C GLY A 738 -2.78 35.88 -31.20
N PHE A 739 -2.36 34.93 -30.37
CA PHE A 739 -2.39 35.08 -28.91
C PHE A 739 -0.96 35.33 -28.40
N GLY A 740 -0.77 36.41 -27.62
CA GLY A 740 0.54 36.79 -27.10
C GLY A 740 1.08 35.77 -26.10
N SER A 741 2.27 35.22 -26.35
CA SER A 741 2.95 34.30 -25.44
C SER A 741 3.63 35.04 -24.27
N SER A 742 2.81 35.71 -23.45
CA SER A 742 3.20 36.33 -22.17
C SER A 742 2.38 35.79 -20.98
N GLY A 743 1.65 34.69 -21.19
CA GLY A 743 0.91 33.96 -20.16
C GLY A 743 1.58 32.63 -19.78
N PRO A 744 1.27 32.08 -18.59
CA PRO A 744 1.85 30.84 -18.06
C PRO A 744 1.79 29.64 -19.03
N ASN A 745 2.72 28.69 -18.87
CA ASN A 745 2.78 27.47 -19.65
C ASN A 745 1.66 26.48 -19.27
N PHE A 746 1.49 25.37 -20.03
CA PHE A 746 0.44 24.37 -19.80
C PHE A 746 0.39 23.85 -18.34
N PHE A 747 1.55 23.60 -17.73
CA PHE A 747 1.64 23.11 -16.36
C PHE A 747 1.29 24.22 -15.36
N GLU A 748 1.80 25.43 -15.55
CA GLU A 748 1.46 26.58 -14.70
C GLU A 748 -0.03 26.95 -14.76
N ARG A 749 -0.70 26.73 -15.90
CA ARG A 749 -2.16 26.90 -16.04
C ARG A 749 -2.96 25.80 -15.32
N LEU A 750 -2.42 24.58 -15.23
CA LEU A 750 -3.12 23.40 -14.67
C LEU A 750 -2.83 23.19 -13.18
N PHE A 751 -1.67 23.64 -12.69
CA PHE A 751 -1.18 23.39 -11.33
C PHE A 751 -0.84 24.67 -10.55
N GLY A 752 -0.75 25.83 -11.20
CA GLY A 752 -0.15 27.04 -10.64
C GLY A 752 1.38 27.03 -10.72
N ALA A 753 2.02 28.12 -10.27
CA ALA A 753 3.47 28.15 -10.12
C ALA A 753 3.90 27.22 -8.96
N PRO A 754 5.02 26.49 -9.08
CA PRO A 754 5.47 25.58 -8.03
C PRO A 754 5.82 26.36 -6.76
N THR A 755 5.18 26.03 -5.64
CA THR A 755 5.60 26.52 -4.32
C THR A 755 7.02 26.02 -4.04
N PRO A 756 7.99 26.90 -3.75
CA PRO A 756 9.33 26.47 -3.38
C PRO A 756 9.26 25.62 -2.09
N PRO A 757 10.10 24.58 -1.95
CA PRO A 757 10.16 23.82 -0.71
C PRO A 757 10.54 24.75 0.46
N PRO A 758 10.01 24.51 1.68
CA PRO A 758 10.37 25.31 2.84
C PRO A 758 11.89 25.26 3.05
N ALA A 759 12.52 26.44 3.14
CA ALA A 759 13.96 26.53 3.22
C ALA A 759 14.50 25.77 4.45
N PRO A 760 15.57 24.95 4.32
CA PRO A 760 16.08 24.14 5.42
C PRO A 760 16.59 25.05 6.54
N VAL A 761 15.87 25.06 7.66
CA VAL A 761 16.15 25.93 8.81
C VAL A 761 17.48 25.51 9.46
N GLY A 762 18.50 26.35 9.33
CA GLY A 762 19.69 26.26 10.19
C GLY A 762 20.99 25.74 9.56
N ARG A 763 21.40 26.24 8.39
CA ARG A 763 22.83 26.34 8.04
C ARG A 763 23.20 27.74 7.57
N ARG A 764 24.04 28.44 8.35
CA ARG A 764 24.72 29.66 7.89
C ARG A 764 25.73 29.31 6.80
N PRO A 765 25.86 30.08 5.71
CA PRO A 765 26.89 29.83 4.71
C PRO A 765 28.28 30.18 5.27
N GLN A 766 29.21 29.23 5.27
CA GLN A 766 30.63 29.54 5.42
C GLN A 766 31.14 30.15 4.11
N GLN A 767 31.71 31.36 4.18
CA GLN A 767 32.40 31.96 3.06
C GLN A 767 33.70 31.18 2.78
N GLN A 768 33.78 30.49 1.64
CA GLN A 768 35.06 29.98 1.13
C GLN A 768 35.93 31.17 0.71
N ARG A 769 36.97 31.48 1.50
CA ARG A 769 38.06 32.35 1.04
C ARG A 769 38.94 31.56 0.07
N VAL A 770 38.89 31.91 -1.20
CA VAL A 770 39.85 31.45 -2.20
C VAL A 770 41.17 32.20 -1.99
N PHE A 771 42.27 31.46 -1.91
CA PHE A 771 43.64 32.00 -1.89
C PHE A 771 44.44 31.37 -3.01
N THR A 772 44.90 32.18 -3.98
CA THR A 772 45.93 31.80 -4.95
C THR A 772 46.65 33.04 -5.43
N ARG A 773 47.85 33.27 -4.87
CA ARG A 773 48.82 34.35 -5.15
C ARG A 773 48.26 35.77 -5.02
#